data_AF-A0A4C1S904-F1
#
_entry.id   AF-A0A4C1S904-F1
#
_cell.length_a   1.000
_cell.length_b   1.000
_cell.length_c   1.000
_cell.angle_alpha   90.00
_cell.angle_beta   90.00
_cell.angle_gamma   90.00
#
_symmetry.space_group_name_H-M   'P 1'
#
loop_
_entity.id
_entity.type
_entity.pdbx_description
1 polymer ?
#
loop_
_entity_poly.entity_id
_entity_poly.type
_entity_poly.pdbx_seq_one_letter_code
_entity_poly.pdbx_strand_id
1 'polypeptide(L)'
;MEPEGELVWLHNLTRRKGSCQTATERERPHKVVTRDNEVTYHIERSSKMMQKIVHIDRLAKYSGVDVFVLRKRVELMSPPWRGGLLLGFGASFVVVGAIMIVLWPSLFFSELKKRMVLTNGSMSYDIWRETPIPMYLECFMFNITNAHEILEGNGDVKPKVEQLGPYTFRETHTKVNITWNKNSTVSYYNQRWWHFEPEMSNGSLSDVITSLNPVVATVTYVLRYSRPLTIFAVNAFLLWRHEHMFIKANVSDWLFDGINDSLLEIAHKFPELGFDVPYDKFGWFYERNGSATFDGQFLINTGAEDFSRLGDVQKWHGTNRTHYEGECGAVKGSTGELWAPEMGQPEITLFASELCTWKVQRDISHFAALVARHRCYAIPPRCTHCRRHNVAGWPPTTYMYLAKDSEISVEGIDGVRYATNLSTFDNGHHYPSMACYCNGDYEGDCLPPGALNVSLCRFGAPAFVSQPHFFNADPIYVQKVDGLDPKPEHRFSVGLEMFTGMPLQLAAQLQINFFVRRVKGFTIINKLPPDTLVPMFWFRRKVHVTPEYVALARRALNIRYGTMNGLYALTGLQNEKKLISFDKPTDGGYLPYLALTVRQEKDPSASYMQAHTIGNYALACCNVLRDDEASLRMPHRPVARRSVSISYFSS
;
A
#
# COMPACT_ATOMS: atom_id res chain seq x y z
N MET A 1 -77.21 3.63 70.18
CA MET A 1 -76.63 2.46 70.89
C MET A 1 -75.18 2.35 70.44
N GLU A 2 -74.24 2.85 71.24
CA GLU A 2 -72.80 2.62 71.04
C GLU A 2 -72.33 1.66 72.14
N PRO A 3 -71.65 0.54 71.80
CA PRO A 3 -71.24 -0.47 72.76
C PRO A 3 -69.97 -0.08 73.52
N GLU A 4 -69.84 -0.57 74.75
CA GLU A 4 -68.62 -0.47 75.56
C GLU A 4 -67.39 -0.89 74.74
N GLY A 5 -66.33 -0.07 74.79
CA GLY A 5 -65.07 -0.32 74.10
C GLY A 5 -64.78 0.49 72.85
N GLU A 6 -65.72 1.32 72.36
CA GLU A 6 -65.44 2.27 71.27
C GLU A 6 -64.48 3.39 71.69
N LEU A 7 -63.71 3.89 70.70
CA LEU A 7 -62.78 5.01 70.86
C LEU A 7 -63.50 6.34 70.56
N VAL A 8 -63.36 7.31 71.45
CA VAL A 8 -64.02 8.61 71.38
C VAL A 8 -63.07 9.76 71.67
N TRP A 9 -63.32 10.91 71.06
CA TRP A 9 -62.65 12.17 71.37
C TRP A 9 -63.42 12.97 72.41
N LEU A 10 -62.68 13.68 73.28
CA LEU A 10 -63.26 14.64 74.20
C LEU A 10 -63.24 16.05 73.61
N HIS A 11 -64.38 16.75 73.62
CA HIS A 11 -64.39 18.16 73.22
C HIS A 11 -63.90 19.06 74.37
N ASN A 12 -63.05 20.05 74.06
CA ASN A 12 -62.33 20.91 75.02
C ASN A 12 -63.23 21.64 76.05
N LEU A 13 -62.74 21.79 77.30
CA LEU A 13 -63.49 22.08 78.53
C LEU A 13 -63.84 23.56 78.81
N THR A 14 -63.45 24.52 77.96
CA THR A 14 -63.55 25.96 78.29
C THR A 14 -64.55 26.79 77.48
N ARG A 15 -65.45 26.19 76.67
CA ARG A 15 -66.41 26.98 75.86
C ARG A 15 -67.85 26.43 75.90
N ARG A 16 -68.81 27.30 76.26
CA ARG A 16 -70.26 27.06 76.14
C ARG A 16 -70.75 27.74 74.85
N LYS A 17 -71.10 26.95 73.82
CA LYS A 17 -71.65 27.29 72.46
C LYS A 17 -70.64 27.70 71.36
N GLY A 18 -70.83 27.09 70.18
CA GLY A 18 -70.18 27.39 68.88
C GLY A 18 -69.55 26.16 68.20
N SER A 19 -69.69 26.00 66.89
CA SER A 19 -69.11 24.88 66.12
C SER A 19 -67.63 25.10 65.75
N CYS A 20 -66.85 24.03 65.96
CA CYS A 20 -65.56 23.67 65.36
C CYS A 20 -64.25 24.28 65.93
N GLN A 21 -63.40 23.39 66.46
CA GLN A 21 -62.08 23.07 65.90
C GLN A 21 -61.73 21.61 66.25
N THR A 22 -61.42 20.81 65.24
CA THR A 22 -60.84 19.47 65.34
C THR A 22 -59.64 19.47 66.29
N ALA A 23 -59.64 18.53 67.24
CA ALA A 23 -58.56 18.35 68.22
C ALA A 23 -57.20 18.19 67.52
N THR A 24 -56.18 18.84 68.09
CA THR A 24 -54.80 18.77 67.62
C THR A 24 -54.27 17.33 67.66
N GLU A 25 -53.53 16.95 66.61
CA GLU A 25 -53.00 15.61 66.27
C GLU A 25 -52.13 14.91 67.35
N ARG A 26 -52.01 15.48 68.56
CA ARG A 26 -51.19 14.96 69.67
C ARG A 26 -51.97 14.33 70.82
N GLU A 27 -53.29 14.49 70.89
CA GLU A 27 -54.08 13.77 71.87
C GLU A 27 -54.33 12.33 71.39
N ARG A 28 -54.60 11.38 72.29
CA ARG A 28 -54.98 10.00 71.91
C ARG A 28 -56.46 9.80 72.27
N PRO A 29 -57.23 9.04 71.48
CA PRO A 29 -58.64 8.83 71.78
C PRO A 29 -58.83 8.08 73.11
N HIS A 30 -59.94 8.34 73.80
CA HIS A 30 -60.32 7.65 75.03
C HIS A 30 -61.21 6.46 74.71
N LYS A 31 -61.18 5.41 75.53
CA LYS A 31 -62.05 4.25 75.42
C LYS A 31 -63.23 4.38 76.38
N VAL A 32 -64.44 4.09 75.90
CA VAL A 32 -65.65 4.03 76.74
C VAL A 32 -65.63 2.74 77.55
N VAL A 33 -65.69 2.85 78.88
CA VAL A 33 -65.58 1.71 79.80
C VAL A 33 -66.94 1.22 80.25
N THR A 34 -67.80 2.12 80.74
CA THR A 34 -69.16 1.78 81.22
C THR A 34 -70.15 2.93 80.97
N ARG A 35 -71.42 2.59 80.79
CA ARG A 35 -72.54 3.55 80.64
C ARG A 35 -73.45 3.48 81.87
N ASP A 36 -73.46 4.54 82.67
CA ASP A 36 -74.28 4.58 83.89
C ASP A 36 -75.76 4.86 83.59
N ASN A 37 -76.06 5.74 82.63
CA ASN A 37 -77.42 6.15 82.21
C ASN A 37 -77.42 6.66 80.76
N GLU A 38 -78.58 7.07 80.22
CA GLU A 38 -78.68 7.41 78.79
C GLU A 38 -77.76 8.56 78.33
N VAL A 39 -77.33 9.41 79.27
CA VAL A 39 -76.69 10.71 79.00
C VAL A 39 -75.25 10.82 79.53
N THR A 40 -74.76 9.88 80.35
CA THR A 40 -73.44 9.95 81.02
C THR A 40 -72.62 8.67 80.87
N TYR A 41 -71.32 8.83 80.60
CA TYR A 41 -70.38 7.76 80.26
C TYR A 41 -69.08 7.87 81.05
N HIS A 42 -68.53 6.71 81.45
CA HIS A 42 -67.18 6.60 82.00
C HIS A 42 -66.19 6.33 80.87
N ILE A 43 -65.17 7.17 80.77
CA ILE A 43 -64.11 7.04 79.77
C ILE A 43 -62.73 6.95 80.43
N GLU A 44 -61.83 6.22 79.79
CA GLU A 44 -60.44 6.11 80.22
C GLU A 44 -59.48 6.31 79.04
N ARG A 45 -58.28 6.82 79.33
CA ARG A 45 -57.22 6.98 78.31
C ARG A 45 -56.30 5.76 78.22
N SER A 46 -56.22 4.98 79.30
CA SER A 46 -55.39 3.78 79.45
C SER A 46 -55.85 3.01 80.69
N SER A 47 -55.68 1.70 80.69
CA SER A 47 -56.17 0.79 81.75
C SER A 47 -55.60 1.04 83.16
N LYS A 48 -54.62 1.94 83.29
CA LYS A 48 -54.01 2.35 84.58
C LYS A 48 -54.42 3.75 85.05
N MET A 49 -55.32 4.44 84.34
CA MET A 49 -55.71 5.83 84.65
C MET A 49 -57.09 5.88 85.29
N MET A 50 -57.33 6.82 86.21
CA MET A 50 -58.67 7.02 86.79
C MET A 50 -59.70 7.38 85.71
N GLN A 51 -60.88 6.75 85.80
CA GLN A 51 -61.99 6.99 84.89
C GLN A 51 -62.57 8.39 85.07
N LYS A 52 -62.99 9.01 83.96
CA LYS A 52 -63.70 10.31 83.98
C LYS A 52 -65.16 10.12 83.58
N ILE A 53 -66.06 10.74 84.32
CA ILE A 53 -67.50 10.78 84.03
C ILE A 53 -67.78 11.97 83.12
N VAL A 54 -68.36 11.72 81.95
CA VAL A 54 -68.56 12.74 80.91
C VAL A 54 -69.93 12.58 80.27
N HIS A 55 -70.61 13.71 80.04
CA HIS A 55 -71.90 13.76 79.36
C HIS A 55 -71.76 13.51 77.85
N ILE A 56 -72.75 12.85 77.24
CA ILE A 56 -72.72 12.42 75.83
C ILE A 56 -72.43 13.56 74.84
N ASP A 57 -72.97 14.75 75.09
CA ASP A 57 -72.76 15.94 74.23
C ASP A 57 -71.31 16.44 74.15
N ARG A 58 -70.41 15.87 74.96
CA ARG A 58 -68.98 16.20 74.97
C ARG A 58 -68.11 15.13 74.29
N LEU A 59 -68.72 14.08 73.77
CA LEU A 59 -68.06 12.96 73.12
C LEU A 59 -68.31 13.04 71.60
N ALA A 60 -67.25 12.77 70.82
CA ALA A 60 -67.36 12.63 69.38
C ALA A 60 -66.74 11.30 68.93
N LYS A 61 -67.39 10.62 67.99
CA LYS A 61 -66.95 9.31 67.47
C LYS A 61 -65.59 9.44 66.77
N TYR A 62 -64.64 8.57 67.10
CA TYR A 62 -63.33 8.52 66.45
C TYR A 62 -63.44 7.81 65.08
N SER A 63 -63.18 8.52 63.98
CA SER A 63 -63.08 7.94 62.63
C SER A 63 -61.68 8.17 62.05
N GLY A 64 -60.66 7.54 62.62
CA GLY A 64 -59.29 7.58 62.09
C GLY A 64 -59.03 6.39 61.16
N VAL A 65 -58.76 6.66 59.88
CA VAL A 65 -58.07 5.72 58.98
C VAL A 65 -56.57 5.86 59.24
N ASP A 66 -55.90 4.77 59.62
CA ASP A 66 -54.46 4.75 59.91
C ASP A 66 -53.61 4.99 58.65
N VAL A 67 -53.41 6.26 58.28
CA VAL A 67 -52.53 6.69 57.18
C VAL A 67 -51.06 6.27 57.42
N PHE A 68 -50.69 5.97 58.66
CA PHE A 68 -49.33 5.54 59.02
C PHE A 68 -48.98 4.12 58.53
N VAL A 69 -49.97 3.27 58.25
CA VAL A 69 -49.73 1.89 57.78
C VAL A 69 -49.42 1.83 56.29
N LEU A 70 -49.90 2.79 55.49
CA LEU A 70 -49.65 2.83 54.04
C LEU A 70 -48.24 3.31 53.69
N ARG A 71 -47.65 4.23 54.47
CA ARG A 71 -46.26 4.65 54.25
C ARG A 71 -45.25 3.52 54.49
N LYS A 72 -45.57 2.59 55.39
CA LYS A 72 -44.72 1.42 55.70
C LYS A 72 -44.92 0.24 54.75
N ARG A 73 -46.02 0.20 53.98
CA ARG A 73 -46.31 -0.90 53.03
C ARG A 73 -45.72 -0.68 51.63
N VAL A 74 -45.51 0.55 51.18
CA VAL A 74 -44.93 0.81 49.85
C VAL A 74 -43.40 0.66 49.83
N GLU A 75 -42.73 0.84 50.97
CA GLU A 75 -41.28 0.52 51.09
C GLU A 75 -40.99 -0.98 51.25
N LEU A 76 -42.01 -1.83 51.39
CA LEU A 76 -41.85 -3.26 51.72
C LEU A 76 -42.45 -4.22 50.68
N MET A 77 -42.50 -3.83 49.40
CA MET A 77 -42.92 -4.73 48.32
C MET A 77 -41.99 -4.72 47.09
N SER A 78 -40.69 -4.56 47.31
CA SER A 78 -39.71 -5.24 46.46
C SER A 78 -38.63 -5.85 47.36
N PRO A 79 -38.31 -7.14 47.24
CA PRO A 79 -37.26 -7.71 48.06
C PRO A 79 -35.92 -7.01 47.79
N PRO A 80 -35.10 -6.67 48.81
CA PRO A 80 -33.81 -5.99 48.61
C PRO A 80 -32.86 -6.78 47.70
N TRP A 81 -33.05 -8.09 47.56
CA TRP A 81 -32.31 -8.93 46.64
C TRP A 81 -32.58 -8.62 45.16
N ARG A 82 -33.73 -8.04 44.78
CA ARG A 82 -34.04 -7.70 43.38
C ARG A 82 -33.20 -6.51 42.89
N GLY A 83 -33.03 -5.48 43.72
CA GLY A 83 -32.14 -4.36 43.41
C GLY A 83 -30.67 -4.78 43.37
N GLY A 84 -30.25 -5.63 44.32
CA GLY A 84 -28.91 -6.22 44.33
C GLY A 84 -28.62 -7.10 43.11
N LEU A 85 -29.59 -7.91 42.66
CA LEU A 85 -29.46 -8.71 41.44
C LEU A 85 -29.34 -7.85 40.19
N LEU A 86 -30.17 -6.81 40.03
CA LEU A 86 -30.11 -5.92 38.86
C LEU A 86 -28.78 -5.15 38.80
N LEU A 87 -28.29 -4.66 39.93
CA LEU A 87 -26.98 -4.00 40.02
C LEU A 87 -25.84 -4.99 39.78
N GLY A 88 -25.95 -6.23 40.27
CA GLY A 88 -24.98 -7.30 40.02
C GLY A 88 -24.91 -7.69 38.55
N PHE A 89 -26.06 -7.85 37.89
CA PHE A 89 -26.12 -8.10 36.45
C PHE A 89 -25.57 -6.92 35.65
N GLY A 90 -25.95 -5.69 36.00
CA GLY A 90 -25.41 -4.48 35.37
C GLY A 90 -23.88 -4.39 35.49
N ALA A 91 -23.33 -4.58 36.69
CA ALA A 91 -21.88 -4.61 36.92
C ALA A 91 -21.20 -5.73 36.12
N SER A 92 -21.82 -6.92 36.04
CA SER A 92 -21.27 -8.03 35.25
C SER A 92 -21.22 -7.72 33.75
N PHE A 93 -22.23 -7.05 33.19
CA PHE A 93 -22.22 -6.63 31.77
C PHE A 93 -21.17 -5.57 31.49
N VAL A 94 -20.94 -4.63 32.41
CA VAL A 94 -19.87 -3.62 32.29
C VAL A 94 -18.50 -4.31 32.30
N VAL A 95 -18.28 -5.27 33.22
CA VAL A 95 -17.03 -6.02 33.30
C VAL A 95 -16.82 -6.87 32.04
N VAL A 96 -17.84 -7.59 31.57
CA VAL A 96 -17.78 -8.38 30.33
C VAL A 96 -17.55 -7.49 29.11
N GLY A 97 -18.21 -6.33 29.03
CA GLY A 97 -18.02 -5.34 27.97
C GLY A 97 -16.61 -4.77 27.94
N ALA A 98 -16.04 -4.43 29.11
CA ALA A 98 -14.66 -3.96 29.22
C ALA A 98 -13.65 -5.05 28.83
N ILE A 99 -13.85 -6.29 29.29
CA ILE A 99 -13.04 -7.45 28.87
C ILE A 99 -13.12 -7.65 27.36
N MET A 100 -14.33 -7.56 26.79
CA MET A 100 -14.52 -7.70 25.35
C MET A 100 -13.78 -6.61 24.58
N ILE A 101 -13.87 -5.33 24.98
CA ILE A 101 -13.16 -4.23 24.32
C ILE A 101 -11.64 -4.44 24.34
N VAL A 102 -11.09 -4.91 25.46
CA VAL A 102 -9.64 -5.19 25.59
C VAL A 102 -9.21 -6.39 24.74
N LEU A 103 -10.02 -7.46 24.70
CA LEU A 103 -9.71 -8.67 23.93
C LEU A 103 -10.08 -8.56 22.44
N TRP A 104 -10.95 -7.62 22.07
CA TRP A 104 -11.49 -7.46 20.71
C TRP A 104 -10.41 -7.28 19.65
N PRO A 105 -9.37 -6.43 19.83
CA PRO A 105 -8.30 -6.31 18.86
C PRO A 105 -7.64 -7.66 18.55
N SER A 106 -7.31 -8.45 19.58
CA SER A 106 -6.65 -9.75 19.40
C SER A 106 -7.56 -10.77 18.71
N LEU A 107 -8.83 -10.84 19.12
CA LEU A 107 -9.83 -11.72 18.50
C LEU A 107 -10.07 -11.34 17.03
N PHE A 108 -10.22 -10.05 16.76
CA PHE A 108 -10.39 -9.52 15.41
C PHE A 108 -9.16 -9.83 14.54
N PHE A 109 -7.94 -9.57 15.01
CA PHE A 109 -6.73 -9.89 14.24
C PHE A 109 -6.59 -11.39 13.98
N SER A 110 -6.99 -12.25 14.93
CA SER A 110 -7.01 -13.70 14.75
C SER A 110 -7.98 -14.12 13.64
N GLU A 111 -9.21 -13.59 13.65
CA GLU A 111 -10.20 -13.86 12.61
C GLU A 111 -9.83 -13.25 11.25
N LEU A 112 -9.26 -12.06 11.23
CA LEU A 112 -8.73 -11.42 10.03
C LEU A 112 -7.63 -12.28 9.42
N LYS A 113 -6.66 -12.72 10.22
CA LYS A 113 -5.58 -13.61 9.77
C LYS A 113 -6.13 -14.89 9.16
N LYS A 114 -7.10 -15.56 9.80
CA LYS A 114 -7.72 -16.79 9.25
C LYS A 114 -8.37 -16.59 7.88
N ARG A 115 -8.97 -15.43 7.62
CA ARG A 115 -9.66 -15.14 6.35
C ARG A 115 -8.72 -14.64 5.25
N MET A 116 -7.64 -13.98 5.65
CA MET A 116 -6.71 -13.30 4.73
C MET A 116 -5.52 -14.16 4.30
N VAL A 117 -5.08 -15.07 5.17
CA VAL A 117 -4.03 -16.03 4.80
C VAL A 117 -4.49 -16.84 3.58
N LEU A 118 -3.61 -16.96 2.60
CA LEU A 118 -3.88 -17.75 1.41
C LEU A 118 -3.92 -19.22 1.79
N THR A 119 -5.10 -19.80 1.78
CA THR A 119 -5.33 -21.24 1.91
C THR A 119 -6.44 -21.64 0.95
N ASN A 120 -6.46 -22.92 0.57
CA ASN A 120 -7.52 -23.42 -0.29
C ASN A 120 -8.88 -23.28 0.42
N GLY A 121 -9.74 -22.40 -0.10
CA GLY A 121 -11.05 -22.06 0.48
C GLY A 121 -11.09 -20.83 1.38
N SER A 122 -10.00 -20.07 1.53
CA SER A 122 -10.08 -18.74 2.17
C SER A 122 -10.66 -17.70 1.22
N MET A 123 -11.32 -16.69 1.77
CA MET A 123 -11.91 -15.60 0.98
C MET A 123 -10.85 -14.86 0.14
N SER A 124 -9.66 -14.63 0.70
CA SER A 124 -8.57 -13.98 -0.04
C SER A 124 -8.02 -14.86 -1.16
N TYR A 125 -8.11 -16.20 -1.07
CA TYR A 125 -7.71 -17.08 -2.15
C TYR A 125 -8.59 -16.91 -3.39
N ASP A 126 -9.91 -16.84 -3.21
CA ASP A 126 -10.84 -16.69 -4.34
C ASP A 126 -10.61 -15.36 -5.08
N ILE A 127 -10.43 -14.26 -4.34
CA ILE A 127 -10.15 -12.92 -4.88
C ILE A 127 -8.77 -12.88 -5.55
N TRP A 128 -7.77 -13.53 -4.97
CA TRP A 128 -6.40 -13.57 -5.51
C TRP A 128 -6.29 -14.44 -6.77
N ARG A 129 -7.03 -15.55 -6.82
CA ARG A 129 -7.03 -16.49 -7.95
C ARG A 129 -7.62 -15.81 -9.19
N GLU A 130 -8.76 -15.15 -9.03
CA GLU A 130 -9.46 -14.41 -10.07
C GLU A 130 -9.90 -13.06 -9.49
N THR A 131 -9.21 -12.00 -9.92
CA THR A 131 -9.48 -10.64 -9.45
C THR A 131 -10.87 -10.19 -9.92
N PRO A 132 -11.81 -9.85 -9.03
CA PRO A 132 -13.18 -9.48 -9.40
C PRO A 132 -13.29 -8.05 -9.97
N ILE A 133 -12.19 -7.31 -10.01
CA ILE A 133 -12.18 -5.89 -10.39
C ILE A 133 -11.72 -5.76 -11.85
N PRO A 134 -12.47 -5.05 -12.71
CA PRO A 134 -12.01 -4.76 -14.06
C PRO A 134 -10.81 -3.82 -14.01
N MET A 135 -9.72 -4.24 -14.64
CA MET A 135 -8.54 -3.42 -14.89
C MET A 135 -8.54 -2.97 -16.35
N TYR A 136 -8.04 -1.78 -16.60
CA TYR A 136 -7.87 -1.26 -17.95
C TYR A 136 -6.42 -0.86 -18.19
N LEU A 137 -5.86 -1.35 -19.29
CA LEU A 137 -4.58 -0.94 -19.83
C LEU A 137 -4.84 0.10 -20.92
N GLU A 138 -4.44 1.34 -20.66
CA GLU A 138 -4.48 2.44 -21.64
C GLU A 138 -3.08 2.59 -22.23
N CYS A 139 -2.93 2.41 -23.55
CA CYS A 139 -1.67 2.62 -24.27
C CYS A 139 -1.67 3.96 -25.01
N PHE A 140 -0.57 4.71 -24.92
CA PHE A 140 -0.34 5.98 -25.58
C PHE A 140 0.92 5.88 -26.43
N MET A 141 0.75 5.91 -27.75
CA MET A 141 1.82 5.73 -28.72
C MET A 141 2.47 7.07 -29.06
N PHE A 142 3.78 7.10 -29.27
CA PHE A 142 4.48 8.28 -29.78
C PHE A 142 4.72 8.13 -31.29
N ASN A 143 4.08 9.00 -32.08
CA ASN A 143 4.24 9.07 -33.53
C ASN A 143 5.26 10.12 -33.91
N ILE A 144 6.27 9.74 -34.68
CA ILE A 144 7.33 10.64 -35.15
C ILE A 144 6.87 11.36 -36.42
N THR A 145 6.67 12.67 -36.34
CA THR A 145 6.09 13.47 -37.44
C THR A 145 7.15 13.96 -38.44
N ASN A 146 8.39 14.15 -38.00
CA ASN A 146 9.48 14.68 -38.82
C ASN A 146 10.53 13.64 -39.25
N ALA A 147 10.10 12.38 -39.46
CA ALA A 147 11.00 11.30 -39.86
C ALA A 147 11.86 11.65 -41.10
N HIS A 148 11.29 12.33 -42.10
CA HIS A 148 12.03 12.76 -43.29
C HIS A 148 13.12 13.79 -42.97
N GLU A 149 12.82 14.82 -42.15
CA GLU A 149 13.79 15.84 -41.72
C GLU A 149 14.97 15.22 -40.97
N ILE A 150 14.71 14.18 -40.15
CA ILE A 150 15.77 13.47 -39.41
C ILE A 150 16.69 12.72 -40.37
N LEU A 151 16.14 12.07 -41.39
CA LEU A 151 16.91 11.27 -42.35
C LEU A 151 17.81 12.13 -43.25
N GLU A 152 17.32 13.31 -43.63
CA GLU A 152 18.08 14.34 -44.37
C GLU A 152 19.04 15.11 -43.47
N GLY A 153 18.72 15.22 -42.19
CA GLY A 153 19.57 15.84 -41.18
C GLY A 153 20.91 15.10 -41.03
N ASN A 154 21.99 15.87 -40.84
CA ASN A 154 23.32 15.32 -40.56
C ASN A 154 23.48 14.80 -39.11
N GLY A 155 22.40 14.30 -38.51
CA GLY A 155 22.39 13.74 -37.16
C GLY A 155 22.04 14.73 -36.05
N ASP A 156 21.72 15.99 -36.34
CA ASP A 156 21.50 17.02 -35.31
C ASP A 156 20.02 17.42 -35.17
N VAL A 157 19.16 16.87 -36.02
CA VAL A 157 17.71 17.13 -36.01
C VAL A 157 17.06 16.28 -34.92
N LYS A 158 16.37 16.94 -33.99
CA LYS A 158 15.64 16.28 -32.90
C LYS A 158 14.37 15.61 -33.44
N PRO A 159 13.99 14.43 -32.93
CA PRO A 159 12.69 13.84 -33.21
C PRO A 159 11.58 14.70 -32.59
N LYS A 160 10.56 14.99 -33.39
CA LYS A 160 9.29 15.58 -32.97
C LYS A 160 8.26 14.45 -32.85
N VAL A 161 7.72 14.27 -31.65
CA VAL A 161 6.73 13.23 -31.36
C VAL A 161 5.37 13.84 -31.06
N GLU A 162 4.33 13.18 -31.55
CA GLU A 162 2.94 13.45 -31.23
C GLU A 162 2.35 12.23 -30.52
N GLN A 163 1.65 12.45 -29.41
CA GLN A 163 1.01 11.38 -28.65
C GLN A 163 -0.33 11.01 -29.28
N LEU A 164 -0.55 9.72 -29.54
CA LEU A 164 -1.81 9.15 -30.01
C LEU A 164 -2.34 8.14 -28.99
N GLY A 165 -3.65 8.20 -28.71
CA GLY A 165 -4.33 7.34 -27.74
C GLY A 165 -5.29 8.13 -26.83
N PRO A 166 -5.80 7.50 -25.77
CA PRO A 166 -5.51 6.13 -25.34
C PRO A 166 -6.08 5.08 -26.30
N TYR A 167 -5.36 3.96 -26.44
CA TYR A 167 -5.89 2.69 -26.93
C TYR A 167 -6.12 1.79 -25.71
N THR A 168 -7.39 1.56 -25.38
CA THR A 168 -7.79 1.00 -24.10
C THR A 168 -8.12 -0.48 -24.25
N PHE A 169 -7.58 -1.30 -23.35
CA PHE A 169 -7.81 -2.73 -23.28
C PHE A 169 -8.31 -3.10 -21.88
N ARG A 170 -9.43 -3.83 -21.80
CA ARG A 170 -9.87 -4.49 -20.57
C ARG A 170 -8.97 -5.69 -20.28
N GLU A 171 -8.37 -5.69 -19.10
CA GLU A 171 -7.41 -6.69 -18.65
C GLU A 171 -8.04 -7.60 -17.59
N THR A 172 -7.91 -8.92 -17.75
CA THR A 172 -8.34 -9.91 -16.74
C THR A 172 -7.19 -10.84 -16.39
N HIS A 173 -6.96 -11.07 -15.08
CA HIS A 173 -5.90 -11.92 -14.57
C HIS A 173 -6.47 -13.20 -13.96
N THR A 174 -5.86 -14.34 -14.29
CA THR A 174 -6.21 -15.64 -13.72
C THR A 174 -4.93 -16.36 -13.28
N LYS A 175 -4.91 -16.87 -12.06
CA LYS A 175 -3.79 -17.69 -11.56
C LYS A 175 -4.01 -19.15 -11.94
N VAL A 176 -3.04 -19.73 -12.64
CA VAL A 176 -3.10 -21.11 -13.15
C VAL A 176 -1.93 -21.94 -12.61
N ASN A 177 -2.07 -23.27 -12.66
CA ASN A 177 -1.07 -24.23 -12.18
C ASN A 177 -0.62 -23.96 -10.73
N ILE A 178 -1.60 -23.74 -9.84
CA ILE A 178 -1.37 -23.40 -8.43
C ILE A 178 -0.91 -24.64 -7.66
N THR A 179 0.26 -24.58 -7.05
CA THR A 179 0.81 -25.65 -6.21
C THR A 179 1.12 -25.13 -4.81
N TRP A 180 0.51 -25.74 -3.80
CA TRP A 180 0.72 -25.40 -2.40
C TRP A 180 1.92 -26.15 -1.81
N ASN A 181 2.85 -25.41 -1.21
CA ASN A 181 4.06 -25.97 -0.62
C ASN A 181 3.93 -26.06 0.91
N LYS A 182 4.60 -27.05 1.52
CA LYS A 182 4.57 -27.26 2.99
C LYS A 182 5.16 -26.09 3.78
N ASN A 183 6.04 -25.29 3.17
CA ASN A 183 6.71 -24.16 3.80
C ASN A 183 5.89 -22.86 3.69
N SER A 184 4.57 -22.92 3.91
CA SER A 184 3.68 -21.75 3.90
C SER A 184 3.80 -20.87 2.65
N THR A 185 4.09 -21.47 1.50
CA THR A 185 4.29 -20.79 0.21
C THR A 185 3.42 -21.41 -0.86
N VAL A 186 3.11 -20.64 -1.90
CA VAL A 186 2.33 -21.10 -3.05
C VAL A 186 3.06 -20.72 -4.32
N SER A 187 3.14 -21.67 -5.26
CA SER A 187 3.67 -21.43 -6.60
C SER A 187 2.54 -21.37 -7.62
N TYR A 188 2.65 -20.48 -8.59
CA TYR A 188 1.63 -20.30 -9.62
C TYR A 188 2.20 -19.62 -10.86
N TYR A 189 1.39 -19.59 -11.92
CA TYR A 189 1.62 -18.84 -13.14
C TYR A 189 0.50 -17.81 -13.33
N ASN A 190 0.84 -16.65 -13.88
CA ASN A 190 -0.12 -15.59 -14.15
C ASN A 190 -0.54 -15.63 -15.62
N GLN A 191 -1.83 -15.83 -15.89
CA GLN A 191 -2.39 -15.77 -17.23
C GLN A 191 -3.22 -14.50 -17.37
N ARG A 192 -2.98 -13.73 -18.42
CA ARG A 192 -3.62 -12.43 -18.64
C ARG A 192 -4.26 -12.33 -19.99
N TRP A 193 -5.41 -11.69 -20.03
CA TRP A 193 -6.16 -11.46 -21.25
C TRP A 193 -6.37 -9.97 -21.44
N TRP A 194 -6.20 -9.50 -22.67
CA TRP A 194 -6.47 -8.12 -23.07
C TRP A 194 -7.54 -8.11 -24.16
N HIS A 195 -8.62 -7.37 -23.89
CA HIS A 195 -9.73 -7.17 -24.81
C HIS A 195 -9.83 -5.70 -25.18
N PHE A 196 -9.76 -5.36 -26.46
CA PHE A 196 -9.83 -3.97 -26.91
C PHE A 196 -11.21 -3.36 -26.65
N GLU A 197 -11.24 -2.14 -26.11
CA GLU A 197 -12.44 -1.38 -25.76
C GLU A 197 -12.51 -0.10 -26.62
N PRO A 198 -13.20 -0.15 -27.77
CA PRO A 198 -13.25 0.98 -28.71
C PRO A 198 -13.96 2.21 -28.12
N GLU A 199 -14.96 2.02 -27.26
CA GLU A 199 -15.74 3.11 -26.65
C GLU A 199 -14.92 3.97 -25.68
N MET A 200 -13.85 3.40 -25.10
CA MET A 200 -12.92 4.07 -24.19
C MET A 200 -11.60 4.44 -24.86
N SER A 201 -11.51 4.27 -26.19
CA SER A 201 -10.33 4.57 -26.99
C SER A 201 -10.58 5.81 -27.84
N ASN A 202 -9.58 6.69 -27.96
CA ASN A 202 -9.69 7.86 -28.84
C ASN A 202 -9.27 7.57 -30.29
N GLY A 203 -8.79 6.35 -30.56
CA GLY A 203 -8.30 5.90 -31.85
C GLY A 203 -8.65 4.45 -32.14
N SER A 204 -8.40 4.03 -33.38
CA SER A 204 -8.60 2.67 -33.85
C SER A 204 -7.29 1.87 -33.79
N LEU A 205 -7.37 0.55 -33.62
CA LEU A 205 -6.19 -0.30 -33.72
C LEU A 205 -5.53 -0.27 -35.11
N SER A 206 -6.24 0.22 -36.13
CA SER A 206 -5.74 0.46 -37.49
C SER A 206 -4.96 1.76 -37.66
N ASP A 207 -4.84 2.59 -36.61
CA ASP A 207 -4.10 3.85 -36.68
C ASP A 207 -2.63 3.56 -36.96
N VAL A 208 -2.02 4.33 -37.87
CA VAL A 208 -0.66 4.08 -38.35
C VAL A 208 0.33 4.92 -37.55
N ILE A 209 1.28 4.27 -36.89
CA ILE A 209 2.34 4.91 -36.11
C ILE A 209 3.67 4.77 -36.83
N THR A 210 4.35 5.90 -37.04
CA THR A 210 5.75 5.94 -37.49
C THR A 210 6.65 6.00 -36.25
N SER A 211 7.48 4.98 -36.04
CA SER A 211 8.42 4.96 -34.92
C SER A 211 9.76 4.32 -35.30
N LEU A 212 10.74 4.35 -34.39
CA LEU A 212 12.03 3.72 -34.57
C LEU A 212 11.86 2.21 -34.76
N ASN A 213 12.54 1.61 -35.74
CA ASN A 213 12.57 0.15 -35.90
C ASN A 213 13.40 -0.48 -34.76
N PRO A 214 12.77 -1.20 -33.81
CA PRO A 214 13.46 -1.75 -32.65
C PRO A 214 14.43 -2.87 -33.01
N VAL A 215 14.15 -3.63 -34.07
CA VAL A 215 14.99 -4.74 -34.54
C VAL A 215 16.30 -4.20 -35.11
N VAL A 216 16.23 -3.18 -35.98
CA VAL A 216 17.41 -2.50 -36.54
C VAL A 216 18.23 -1.83 -35.43
N ALA A 217 17.58 -1.14 -34.49
CA ALA A 217 18.25 -0.53 -33.34
C ALA A 217 18.95 -1.58 -32.45
N THR A 218 18.33 -2.76 -32.27
CA THR A 218 18.92 -3.85 -31.49
C THR A 218 20.16 -4.44 -32.16
N VAL A 219 20.08 -4.78 -33.46
CA VAL A 219 21.21 -5.35 -34.20
C VAL A 219 22.40 -4.39 -34.20
N THR A 220 22.15 -3.11 -34.47
CA THR A 220 23.21 -2.08 -34.47
C THR A 220 23.81 -1.88 -33.09
N TYR A 221 22.99 -1.86 -32.04
CA TYR A 221 23.45 -1.76 -30.65
C TYR A 221 24.31 -2.96 -30.26
N VAL A 222 23.83 -4.19 -30.44
CA VAL A 222 24.56 -5.41 -30.05
C VAL A 222 25.89 -5.54 -30.80
N LEU A 223 25.92 -5.17 -32.09
CA LEU A 223 27.12 -5.30 -32.92
C LEU A 223 28.09 -4.12 -32.84
N ARG A 224 27.85 -3.13 -31.98
CA ARG A 224 28.62 -1.88 -31.91
C ARG A 224 30.14 -2.04 -31.70
N TYR A 225 30.56 -3.14 -31.08
CA TYR A 225 31.97 -3.47 -30.84
C TYR A 225 32.52 -4.58 -31.72
N SER A 226 31.76 -5.00 -32.73
CA SER A 226 32.24 -5.98 -33.71
C SER A 226 33.36 -5.41 -34.57
N ARG A 227 34.05 -6.29 -35.30
CA ARG A 227 35.11 -5.88 -36.22
C ARG A 227 34.55 -4.93 -37.29
N PRO A 228 35.33 -3.93 -37.76
CA PRO A 228 34.87 -2.99 -38.78
C PRO A 228 34.33 -3.66 -40.06
N LEU A 229 34.91 -4.79 -40.48
CA LEU A 229 34.43 -5.56 -41.63
C LEU A 229 33.03 -6.14 -41.40
N THR A 230 32.76 -6.65 -40.19
CA THR A 230 31.43 -7.16 -39.81
C THR A 230 30.42 -6.02 -39.76
N ILE A 231 30.79 -4.89 -39.15
CA ILE A 231 29.93 -3.69 -39.11
C ILE A 231 29.59 -3.22 -40.53
N PHE A 232 30.60 -3.16 -41.43
CA PHE A 232 30.38 -2.77 -42.82
C PHE A 232 29.43 -3.73 -43.55
N ALA A 233 29.67 -5.04 -43.43
CA ALA A 233 28.82 -6.05 -44.06
C ALA A 233 27.37 -5.99 -43.55
N VAL A 234 27.18 -5.90 -42.23
CA VAL A 234 25.84 -5.79 -41.64
C VAL A 234 25.18 -4.46 -41.99
N ASN A 235 25.92 -3.34 -41.99
CA ASN A 235 25.37 -2.05 -42.41
C ASN A 235 24.91 -2.08 -43.88
N ALA A 236 25.71 -2.66 -44.78
CA ALA A 236 25.33 -2.84 -46.18
C ALA A 236 24.07 -3.71 -46.31
N PHE A 237 23.97 -4.78 -45.53
CA PHE A 237 22.79 -5.64 -45.49
C PHE A 237 21.55 -4.90 -44.97
N LEU A 238 21.69 -4.12 -43.89
CA LEU A 238 20.61 -3.33 -43.30
C LEU A 238 20.07 -2.30 -44.29
N LEU A 239 20.95 -1.59 -45.00
CA LEU A 239 20.57 -0.62 -46.03
C LEU A 239 19.95 -1.28 -47.27
N TRP A 240 20.28 -2.55 -47.54
CA TRP A 240 19.67 -3.30 -48.63
C TRP A 240 18.26 -3.77 -48.28
N ARG A 241 18.01 -4.16 -47.02
CA ARG A 241 16.72 -4.70 -46.58
C ARG A 241 15.75 -3.67 -46.03
N HIS A 242 16.27 -2.59 -45.44
CA HIS A 242 15.48 -1.53 -44.85
C HIS A 242 15.81 -0.21 -45.55
N GLU A 243 14.78 0.53 -45.89
CA GLU A 243 14.93 1.86 -46.49
C GLU A 243 15.60 2.83 -45.50
N HIS A 244 15.18 2.79 -44.24
CA HIS A 244 15.68 3.66 -43.19
C HIS A 244 15.42 3.09 -41.78
N MET A 245 15.86 3.80 -40.74
CA MET A 245 15.72 3.36 -39.33
C MET A 245 14.31 3.42 -38.76
N PHE A 246 13.36 4.08 -39.43
CA PHE A 246 11.97 4.14 -39.00
C PHE A 246 11.12 3.06 -39.66
N ILE A 247 10.02 2.68 -39.02
CA ILE A 247 9.02 1.77 -39.57
C ILE A 247 7.62 2.32 -39.29
N LYS A 248 6.71 2.10 -40.23
CA LYS A 248 5.30 2.45 -40.13
C LYS A 248 4.50 1.16 -39.98
N ALA A 249 3.68 1.07 -38.95
CA ALA A 249 2.82 -0.08 -38.71
C ALA A 249 1.57 0.35 -37.94
N ASN A 250 0.55 -0.51 -37.96
CA ASN A 250 -0.69 -0.27 -37.22
C ASN A 250 -0.44 -0.42 -35.72
N VAL A 251 -1.28 0.22 -34.90
CA VAL A 251 -1.24 0.07 -33.44
C VAL A 251 -1.42 -1.38 -33.02
N SER A 252 -2.27 -2.16 -33.71
CA SER A 252 -2.43 -3.60 -33.44
C SER A 252 -1.11 -4.36 -33.60
N ASP A 253 -0.37 -4.10 -34.68
CA ASP A 253 0.90 -4.75 -34.98
C ASP A 253 1.99 -4.36 -33.97
N TRP A 254 2.07 -3.08 -33.62
CA TRP A 254 3.00 -2.60 -32.59
C TRP A 254 2.76 -3.26 -31.23
N LEU A 255 1.49 -3.48 -30.85
CA LEU A 255 1.12 -3.99 -29.54
C LEU A 255 1.03 -5.53 -29.51
N PHE A 256 0.10 -6.15 -30.23
CA PHE A 256 -0.29 -7.56 -30.06
C PHE A 256 -0.10 -8.44 -31.31
N ASP A 257 -0.37 -7.95 -32.52
CA ASP A 257 -0.39 -8.79 -33.74
C ASP A 257 1.02 -9.07 -34.31
N GLY A 258 1.97 -8.18 -33.98
CA GLY A 258 3.38 -8.30 -34.34
C GLY A 258 3.70 -7.82 -35.76
N ILE A 259 4.84 -7.14 -35.88
CA ILE A 259 5.43 -6.65 -37.11
C ILE A 259 6.44 -7.68 -37.64
N ASN A 260 6.27 -8.08 -38.90
CA ASN A 260 7.24 -8.93 -39.58
C ASN A 260 8.52 -8.15 -39.89
N ASP A 261 9.69 -8.69 -39.52
CA ASP A 261 10.98 -8.09 -39.86
C ASP A 261 11.92 -9.16 -40.44
N SER A 262 12.52 -8.85 -41.59
CA SER A 262 13.40 -9.78 -42.29
C SER A 262 14.65 -10.19 -41.50
N LEU A 263 15.09 -9.35 -40.56
CA LEU A 263 16.21 -9.68 -39.67
C LEU A 263 15.84 -10.76 -38.66
N LEU A 264 14.60 -10.78 -38.18
CA LEU A 264 14.11 -11.84 -37.29
C LEU A 264 14.05 -13.18 -38.02
N GLU A 265 13.53 -13.19 -39.25
CA GLU A 265 13.52 -14.40 -40.09
C GLU A 265 14.93 -14.98 -40.31
N ILE A 266 15.92 -14.11 -40.49
CA ILE A 266 17.32 -14.52 -40.68
C ILE A 266 17.92 -15.02 -39.37
N ALA A 267 17.64 -14.36 -38.24
CA ALA A 267 18.11 -14.81 -36.93
C ALA A 267 17.63 -16.23 -36.61
N HIS A 268 16.37 -16.57 -36.94
CA HIS A 268 15.82 -17.92 -36.80
C HIS A 268 16.46 -18.94 -37.76
N LYS A 269 16.77 -18.54 -38.99
CA LYS A 269 17.38 -19.42 -40.01
C LYS A 269 18.87 -19.68 -39.75
N PHE A 270 19.56 -18.78 -39.05
CA PHE A 270 20.99 -18.87 -38.76
C PHE A 270 21.27 -18.73 -37.26
N PRO A 271 20.97 -19.77 -36.46
CA PRO A 271 21.19 -19.75 -35.01
C PRO A 271 22.66 -19.52 -34.62
N GLU A 272 23.62 -19.77 -35.52
CA GLU A 272 25.05 -19.52 -35.31
C GLU A 272 25.39 -18.05 -35.10
N LEU A 273 24.49 -17.14 -35.48
CA LEU A 273 24.65 -15.69 -35.25
C LEU A 273 24.52 -15.32 -33.77
N GLY A 274 24.05 -16.22 -32.90
CA GLY A 274 23.98 -16.00 -31.45
C GLY A 274 22.86 -15.09 -30.97
N PHE A 275 21.90 -14.76 -31.84
CA PHE A 275 20.68 -14.02 -31.48
C PHE A 275 19.54 -15.01 -31.20
N ASP A 276 19.38 -15.42 -29.93
CA ASP A 276 18.31 -16.36 -29.51
C ASP A 276 17.02 -15.62 -29.13
N VAL A 277 16.35 -15.01 -30.11
CA VAL A 277 15.04 -14.37 -29.94
C VAL A 277 13.95 -15.42 -30.18
N PRO A 278 13.06 -15.72 -29.21
CA PRO A 278 12.05 -16.77 -29.35
C PRO A 278 10.85 -16.40 -30.23
N TYR A 279 10.82 -15.20 -30.80
CA TYR A 279 9.66 -14.65 -31.50
C TYR A 279 9.97 -14.41 -32.98
N ASP A 280 9.04 -14.76 -33.85
CA ASP A 280 9.12 -14.56 -35.30
C ASP A 280 8.80 -13.12 -35.72
N LYS A 281 7.99 -12.41 -34.93
CA LYS A 281 7.62 -11.01 -35.14
C LYS A 281 8.00 -10.13 -33.96
N PHE A 282 8.06 -8.83 -34.22
CA PHE A 282 8.23 -7.83 -33.18
C PHE A 282 6.88 -7.26 -32.73
N GLY A 283 6.56 -7.33 -31.45
CA GLY A 283 5.45 -6.56 -30.84
C GLY A 283 5.65 -6.45 -29.34
N TRP A 284 5.16 -5.37 -28.73
CA TRP A 284 5.40 -5.09 -27.30
C TRP A 284 4.79 -6.13 -26.36
N PHE A 285 3.65 -6.69 -26.76
CA PHE A 285 2.87 -7.72 -26.08
C PHE A 285 2.62 -8.94 -26.97
N TYR A 286 3.44 -9.14 -28.01
CA TYR A 286 3.32 -10.29 -28.93
C TYR A 286 3.40 -11.61 -28.17
N GLU A 287 2.48 -12.54 -28.48
CA GLU A 287 2.27 -13.82 -27.77
C GLU A 287 2.00 -13.74 -26.25
N ARG A 288 1.84 -12.54 -25.68
CA ARG A 288 1.56 -12.40 -24.24
C ARG A 288 0.09 -12.70 -23.92
N ASN A 289 -0.82 -12.37 -24.83
CA ASN A 289 -2.27 -12.51 -24.63
C ASN A 289 -2.67 -13.97 -24.43
N GLY A 290 -3.22 -14.29 -23.26
CA GLY A 290 -3.62 -15.65 -22.88
C GLY A 290 -2.44 -16.58 -22.54
N SER A 291 -1.20 -16.10 -22.50
CA SER A 291 -0.04 -16.93 -22.16
C SER A 291 0.10 -17.12 -20.65
N ALA A 292 0.22 -18.36 -20.20
CA ALA A 292 0.46 -18.68 -18.79
C ALA A 292 1.95 -18.56 -18.42
N THR A 293 2.86 -18.80 -19.37
CA THR A 293 4.30 -18.93 -19.08
C THR A 293 5.09 -17.65 -19.32
N PHE A 294 4.54 -16.65 -20.00
CA PHE A 294 5.25 -15.42 -20.38
C PHE A 294 5.83 -14.66 -19.18
N ASP A 295 5.02 -14.48 -18.13
CA ASP A 295 5.43 -13.78 -16.89
C ASP A 295 6.34 -14.64 -15.99
N GLY A 296 6.53 -15.92 -16.32
CA GLY A 296 7.28 -16.88 -15.50
C GLY A 296 6.51 -17.42 -14.28
N GLN A 297 7.16 -18.33 -13.56
CA GLN A 297 6.59 -18.92 -12.34
C GLN A 297 6.88 -18.04 -11.12
N PHE A 298 5.85 -17.79 -10.32
CA PHE A 298 5.99 -17.07 -9.05
C PHE A 298 5.95 -18.05 -7.89
N LEU A 299 6.77 -17.81 -6.85
CA LEU A 299 6.65 -18.42 -5.53
C LEU A 299 6.43 -17.29 -4.52
N ILE A 300 5.25 -17.23 -3.91
CA ILE A 300 4.89 -16.19 -2.94
C ILE A 300 4.63 -16.78 -1.55
N ASN A 301 4.75 -15.93 -0.54
CA ASN A 301 4.34 -16.21 0.82
C ASN A 301 2.81 -16.19 0.96
N THR A 302 2.28 -17.21 1.65
CA THR A 302 0.83 -17.30 1.93
C THR A 302 0.37 -16.48 3.13
N GLY A 303 1.31 -15.97 3.95
CA GLY A 303 1.02 -15.27 5.20
C GLY A 303 0.74 -16.18 6.41
N ALA A 304 0.79 -17.51 6.25
CA ALA A 304 0.41 -18.45 7.31
C ALA A 304 1.40 -18.43 8.51
N GLU A 305 2.69 -18.54 8.22
CA GLU A 305 3.77 -18.45 9.20
C GLU A 305 3.91 -17.01 9.71
N ASP A 306 4.21 -16.08 8.81
CA ASP A 306 4.35 -14.66 9.09
C ASP A 306 3.38 -13.86 8.22
N PHE A 307 2.44 -13.17 8.88
CA PHE A 307 1.39 -12.42 8.20
C PHE A 307 1.90 -11.13 7.54
N SER A 308 3.00 -10.55 8.03
CA SER A 308 3.63 -9.37 7.44
C SER A 308 4.17 -9.64 6.03
N ARG A 309 4.44 -10.92 5.71
CA ARG A 309 4.99 -11.34 4.43
C ARG A 309 3.93 -11.79 3.43
N LEU A 310 2.63 -11.61 3.74
CA LEU A 310 1.55 -12.02 2.85
C LEU A 310 1.70 -11.39 1.45
N GLY A 311 1.75 -12.24 0.41
CA GLY A 311 1.86 -11.77 -0.98
C GLY A 311 3.28 -11.45 -1.44
N ASP A 312 4.27 -11.47 -0.56
CA ASP A 312 5.67 -11.23 -0.92
C ASP A 312 6.20 -12.33 -1.85
N VAL A 313 6.87 -11.91 -2.93
CA VAL A 313 7.58 -12.80 -3.83
C VAL A 313 8.87 -13.27 -3.17
N GLN A 314 8.98 -14.58 -2.94
CA GLN A 314 10.22 -15.19 -2.44
C GLN A 314 11.16 -15.59 -3.57
N LYS A 315 10.58 -16.17 -4.64
CA LYS A 315 11.33 -16.58 -5.82
C LYS A 315 10.54 -16.26 -7.07
N TRP A 316 11.25 -15.82 -8.09
CA TRP A 316 10.73 -15.70 -9.44
C TRP A 316 11.52 -16.64 -10.32
N HIS A 317 10.83 -17.54 -11.00
CA HIS A 317 11.42 -18.59 -11.82
C HIS A 317 12.49 -19.43 -11.06
N GLY A 318 12.17 -19.80 -9.82
CA GLY A 318 13.04 -20.64 -8.98
C GLY A 318 14.25 -19.93 -8.35
N THR A 319 14.49 -18.65 -8.68
CA THR A 319 15.59 -17.86 -8.13
C THR A 319 15.08 -16.75 -7.19
N ASN A 320 15.83 -16.44 -6.14
CA ASN A 320 15.57 -15.31 -5.23
C ASN A 320 16.41 -14.08 -5.55
N ARG A 321 17.18 -14.15 -6.64
CA ARG A 321 18.01 -13.06 -7.14
C ARG A 321 17.77 -12.89 -8.64
N THR A 322 18.03 -11.68 -9.11
CA THR A 322 18.00 -11.25 -10.49
C THR A 322 19.41 -10.91 -10.95
N HIS A 323 19.57 -10.50 -12.21
CA HIS A 323 20.88 -10.21 -12.79
C HIS A 323 21.62 -9.04 -12.12
N TYR A 324 20.88 -8.04 -11.60
CA TYR A 324 21.51 -6.88 -10.98
C TYR A 324 22.34 -7.29 -9.75
N GLU A 325 23.45 -6.59 -9.53
CA GLU A 325 24.32 -6.87 -8.39
C GLU A 325 23.73 -6.30 -7.09
N GLY A 326 24.24 -6.78 -5.94
CA GLY A 326 23.89 -6.21 -4.63
C GLY A 326 22.40 -6.27 -4.29
N GLU A 327 21.86 -5.17 -3.77
CA GLU A 327 20.45 -5.05 -3.36
C GLU A 327 19.49 -4.94 -4.55
N CYS A 328 19.90 -4.29 -5.65
CA CYS A 328 19.09 -4.15 -6.88
C CYS A 328 18.66 -5.49 -7.48
N GLY A 329 19.46 -6.53 -7.21
CA GLY A 329 19.24 -7.90 -7.64
C GLY A 329 18.27 -8.70 -6.78
N ALA A 330 17.73 -8.17 -5.68
CA ALA A 330 16.90 -8.94 -4.77
C ALA A 330 15.50 -9.16 -5.36
N VAL A 331 14.97 -10.39 -5.25
CA VAL A 331 13.53 -10.64 -5.46
C VAL A 331 12.81 -10.39 -4.13
N LYS A 332 12.13 -9.25 -4.01
CA LYS A 332 11.37 -8.86 -2.81
C LYS A 332 10.17 -7.97 -3.16
N GLY A 333 9.23 -7.87 -2.22
CA GLY A 333 7.98 -7.11 -2.34
C GLY A 333 6.83 -7.90 -2.94
N SER A 334 5.67 -7.27 -3.00
CA SER A 334 4.45 -7.85 -3.56
C SER A 334 4.40 -7.71 -5.08
N THR A 335 3.61 -8.55 -5.76
CA THR A 335 3.26 -8.36 -7.19
C THR A 335 2.26 -7.22 -7.42
N GLY A 336 1.75 -6.59 -6.36
CA GLY A 336 0.84 -5.45 -6.41
C GLY A 336 -0.64 -5.79 -6.30
N GLU A 337 -1.00 -7.08 -6.43
CA GLU A 337 -2.38 -7.56 -6.35
C GLU A 337 -2.80 -7.97 -4.93
N LEU A 338 -1.83 -8.31 -4.07
CA LEU A 338 -2.07 -8.76 -2.70
C LEU A 338 -1.01 -8.15 -1.77
N TRP A 339 -1.46 -7.46 -0.72
CA TRP A 339 -0.56 -6.83 0.25
C TRP A 339 -0.83 -7.35 1.65
N ALA A 340 0.23 -7.45 2.45
CA ALA A 340 0.08 -7.55 3.89
C ALA A 340 -0.52 -6.24 4.45
N PRO A 341 -1.48 -6.31 5.38
CA PRO A 341 -1.93 -5.15 6.12
C PRO A 341 -0.83 -4.60 7.02
N GLU A 342 -0.20 -3.52 6.60
CA GLU A 342 0.86 -2.87 7.37
C GLU A 342 0.55 -1.37 7.48
N MET A 343 0.21 -0.95 8.70
CA MET A 343 -0.14 0.45 8.97
C MET A 343 1.10 1.33 9.02
N GLY A 344 1.06 2.44 8.30
CA GLY A 344 1.97 3.57 8.52
C GLY A 344 3.39 3.36 8.04
N GLN A 345 3.62 2.39 7.15
CA GLN A 345 4.94 2.23 6.53
C GLN A 345 5.29 3.46 5.69
N PRO A 346 6.53 3.97 5.79
CA PRO A 346 6.97 5.12 5.00
C PRO A 346 7.12 4.77 3.52
N GLU A 347 7.38 3.49 3.20
CA GLU A 347 7.62 3.00 1.85
C GLU A 347 7.10 1.58 1.70
N ILE A 348 6.66 1.23 0.48
CA ILE A 348 6.28 -0.12 0.10
C ILE A 348 7.14 -0.60 -1.08
N THR A 349 7.31 -1.92 -1.19
CA THR A 349 8.09 -2.54 -2.28
C THR A 349 7.19 -3.32 -3.22
N LEU A 350 7.31 -3.02 -4.52
CA LEU A 350 6.55 -3.67 -5.59
C LEU A 350 7.50 -4.41 -6.52
N PHE A 351 7.33 -5.72 -6.66
CA PHE A 351 8.05 -6.53 -7.63
C PHE A 351 7.48 -6.32 -9.04
N ALA A 352 8.27 -5.71 -9.93
CA ALA A 352 7.81 -5.21 -11.22
C ALA A 352 8.00 -6.25 -12.33
N SER A 353 7.28 -7.37 -12.25
CA SER A 353 7.35 -8.45 -13.25
C SER A 353 7.04 -7.97 -14.69
N GLU A 354 6.25 -6.92 -14.85
CA GLU A 354 5.90 -6.31 -16.15
C GLU A 354 7.08 -5.77 -16.96
N LEU A 355 8.17 -5.39 -16.29
CA LEU A 355 9.30 -4.75 -16.95
C LEU A 355 10.02 -5.72 -17.90
N CYS A 356 9.95 -7.02 -17.60
CA CYS A 356 10.83 -8.02 -18.17
C CYS A 356 10.12 -9.25 -18.69
N THR A 357 10.67 -9.83 -19.75
CA THR A 357 10.27 -11.16 -20.22
C THR A 357 11.10 -12.24 -19.53
N TRP A 358 10.46 -13.37 -19.24
CA TRP A 358 11.18 -14.55 -18.79
C TRP A 358 11.66 -15.36 -20.01
N LYS A 359 12.97 -15.50 -20.16
CA LYS A 359 13.61 -16.59 -20.91
C LYS A 359 14.99 -16.83 -20.32
N VAL A 360 15.38 -18.10 -20.15
CA VAL A 360 16.78 -18.47 -19.91
C VAL A 360 17.58 -17.92 -21.08
N GLN A 361 18.36 -16.87 -20.84
CA GLN A 361 19.40 -16.53 -21.78
C GLN A 361 20.37 -17.71 -21.76
N ARG A 362 20.29 -18.57 -22.78
CA ARG A 362 21.30 -19.59 -23.03
C ARG A 362 22.58 -18.81 -23.26
N ASP A 363 23.36 -18.74 -22.19
CA ASP A 363 24.76 -18.40 -22.12
C ASP A 363 25.24 -17.60 -23.34
N ILE A 364 25.23 -16.26 -23.25
CA ILE A 364 25.89 -15.38 -24.25
C ILE A 364 27.39 -15.71 -24.32
N SER A 365 27.89 -16.69 -23.56
CA SER A 365 29.21 -17.27 -23.68
C SER A 365 29.61 -17.61 -25.10
N HIS A 366 28.73 -17.85 -26.08
CA HIS A 366 29.17 -17.98 -27.48
C HIS A 366 29.57 -16.66 -28.15
N PHE A 367 28.79 -15.58 -27.99
CA PHE A 367 29.13 -14.28 -28.58
C PHE A 367 30.20 -13.55 -27.74
N ALA A 368 30.08 -13.62 -26.41
CA ALA A 368 31.10 -13.16 -25.48
C ALA A 368 32.39 -13.97 -25.61
N ALA A 369 32.39 -15.28 -25.90
CA ALA A 369 33.64 -16.01 -26.19
C ALA A 369 34.16 -15.72 -27.60
N LEU A 370 33.32 -15.42 -28.60
CA LEU A 370 33.80 -14.98 -29.91
C LEU A 370 34.48 -13.60 -29.82
N VAL A 371 33.95 -12.70 -28.99
CA VAL A 371 34.51 -11.36 -28.75
C VAL A 371 35.67 -11.40 -27.74
N ALA A 372 35.58 -12.20 -26.67
CA ALA A 372 36.60 -12.34 -25.63
C ALA A 372 37.81 -13.18 -26.06
N ARG A 373 37.65 -14.19 -26.95
CA ARG A 373 38.80 -14.87 -27.57
C ARG A 373 39.71 -13.90 -28.33
N HIS A 374 39.19 -12.73 -28.72
CA HIS A 374 39.94 -11.73 -29.47
C HIS A 374 40.38 -10.50 -28.66
N ARG A 375 39.96 -10.35 -27.39
CA ARG A 375 40.50 -9.32 -26.47
C ARG A 375 41.64 -9.82 -25.58
N CYS A 376 41.87 -11.13 -25.47
CA CYS A 376 43.01 -11.65 -24.71
C CYS A 376 44.39 -11.43 -25.37
N TYR A 377 44.45 -10.95 -26.62
CA TYR A 377 45.73 -10.74 -27.33
C TYR A 377 46.31 -9.31 -27.19
N ALA A 378 45.65 -8.39 -26.47
CA ALA A 378 46.07 -6.99 -26.40
C ALA A 378 46.33 -6.47 -24.97
N ILE A 379 46.66 -7.35 -24.01
CA ILE A 379 47.09 -6.94 -22.66
C ILE A 379 48.48 -7.56 -22.39
N PRO A 380 49.49 -6.78 -21.98
CA PRO A 380 50.81 -7.30 -21.60
C PRO A 380 50.68 -8.31 -20.43
N PRO A 381 51.66 -9.22 -20.24
CA PRO A 381 51.46 -10.54 -19.62
C PRO A 381 51.30 -10.55 -18.07
N ARG A 382 50.57 -9.61 -17.47
CA ARG A 382 50.40 -9.52 -16.00
C ARG A 382 48.96 -9.60 -15.48
N CYS A 383 47.96 -9.87 -16.32
CA CYS A 383 46.59 -10.12 -15.84
C CYS A 383 46.22 -11.61 -15.96
N THR A 384 46.60 -12.41 -14.98
CA THR A 384 46.22 -13.84 -14.84
C THR A 384 44.85 -14.04 -14.16
N HIS A 385 43.97 -13.04 -14.19
CA HIS A 385 42.64 -13.14 -13.60
C HIS A 385 41.56 -12.55 -14.52
N CYS A 386 41.38 -13.17 -15.69
CA CYS A 386 40.06 -13.13 -16.33
C CYS A 386 39.15 -14.03 -15.50
N ARG A 387 38.47 -13.47 -14.49
CA ARG A 387 37.35 -14.17 -13.85
C ARG A 387 36.34 -14.46 -14.94
N ARG A 388 36.20 -15.73 -15.32
CA ARG A 388 34.96 -16.20 -15.94
C ARG A 388 33.86 -15.95 -14.91
N HIS A 389 33.17 -14.82 -15.03
CA HIS A 389 31.86 -14.71 -14.43
C HIS A 389 31.00 -15.72 -15.19
N ASN A 390 30.81 -16.90 -14.58
CA ASN A 390 29.69 -17.76 -14.90
C ASN A 390 28.44 -16.94 -14.52
N VAL A 391 27.97 -16.11 -15.46
CA VAL A 391 26.66 -15.50 -15.35
C VAL A 391 25.66 -16.64 -15.57
N ALA A 392 25.45 -17.45 -14.54
CA ALA A 392 24.28 -18.32 -14.50
C ALA A 392 23.06 -17.46 -14.84
N GLY A 393 22.15 -17.96 -15.66
CA GLY A 393 21.03 -17.20 -16.24
C GLY A 393 20.04 -16.68 -15.21
N TRP A 394 20.42 -15.65 -14.46
CA TRP A 394 19.57 -14.96 -13.50
C TRP A 394 18.58 -14.08 -14.27
N PRO A 395 17.28 -14.11 -13.89
CA PRO A 395 16.27 -13.29 -14.55
C PRO A 395 16.59 -11.79 -14.42
N PRO A 396 16.36 -10.92 -15.41
CA PRO A 396 16.84 -9.53 -15.35
C PRO A 396 15.75 -8.52 -14.92
N THR A 397 14.89 -8.87 -13.95
CA THR A 397 13.87 -7.94 -13.41
C THR A 397 14.29 -7.33 -12.07
N THR A 398 13.52 -6.38 -11.56
CA THR A 398 13.78 -5.77 -10.25
C THR A 398 12.47 -5.34 -9.57
N TYR A 399 12.60 -4.78 -8.37
CA TYR A 399 11.52 -4.23 -7.59
C TYR A 399 11.63 -2.70 -7.54
N MET A 400 10.53 -2.03 -7.25
CA MET A 400 10.44 -0.58 -7.16
C MET A 400 10.02 -0.18 -5.75
N TYR A 401 10.62 0.89 -5.24
CA TYR A 401 10.17 1.55 -4.01
C TYR A 401 9.11 2.60 -4.34
N LEU A 402 8.03 2.59 -3.56
CA LEU A 402 7.01 3.63 -3.58
C LEU A 402 6.94 4.26 -2.19
N ALA A 403 7.17 5.57 -2.10
CA ALA A 403 7.13 6.31 -0.85
C ALA A 403 5.72 6.79 -0.56
N LYS A 404 5.37 6.91 0.73
CA LYS A 404 4.12 7.51 1.18
C LYS A 404 4.03 8.95 0.65
N ASP A 405 2.97 9.23 -0.10
CA ASP A 405 2.74 10.52 -0.76
C ASP A 405 1.66 11.32 -0.04
N SER A 406 0.46 10.76 0.12
CA SER A 406 -0.69 11.47 0.69
C SER A 406 -1.77 10.54 1.23
N GLU A 407 -2.63 11.04 2.12
CA GLU A 407 -3.84 10.34 2.56
C GLU A 407 -4.95 10.55 1.52
N ILE A 408 -5.76 9.51 1.29
CA ILE A 408 -6.81 9.50 0.26
C ILE A 408 -8.09 8.93 0.83
N SER A 409 -9.23 9.35 0.27
CA SER A 409 -10.52 8.72 0.53
C SER A 409 -11.19 8.43 -0.81
N VAL A 410 -11.45 7.16 -1.09
CA VAL A 410 -12.06 6.68 -2.35
C VAL A 410 -13.38 6.02 -2.00
N GLU A 411 -14.49 6.53 -2.54
CA GLU A 411 -15.84 6.02 -2.24
C GLU A 411 -16.14 5.93 -0.73
N GLY A 412 -15.60 6.88 0.05
CA GLY A 412 -15.74 6.95 1.52
C GLY A 412 -14.90 5.92 2.29
N ILE A 413 -13.92 5.29 1.64
CA ILE A 413 -12.94 4.41 2.27
C ILE A 413 -11.61 5.15 2.34
N ASP A 414 -11.10 5.32 3.57
CA ASP A 414 -9.83 5.99 3.80
C ASP A 414 -8.65 5.06 3.52
N GLY A 415 -7.59 5.62 2.95
CA GLY A 415 -6.38 4.90 2.60
C GLY A 415 -5.18 5.83 2.44
N VAL A 416 -4.06 5.24 2.05
CA VAL A 416 -2.79 5.93 1.86
C VAL A 416 -2.33 5.72 0.42
N ARG A 417 -1.96 6.83 -0.24
CA ARG A 417 -1.33 6.83 -1.55
C ARG A 417 0.18 6.70 -1.39
N TYR A 418 0.74 5.71 -2.05
CA TYR A 418 2.17 5.51 -2.25
C TYR A 418 2.51 5.84 -3.69
N ALA A 419 3.61 6.55 -3.93
CA ALA A 419 3.99 6.98 -5.27
C ALA A 419 5.50 6.89 -5.49
N THR A 420 5.89 6.85 -6.77
CA THR A 420 7.29 6.92 -7.16
C THR A 420 7.91 8.28 -6.82
N ASN A 421 9.18 8.25 -6.43
CA ASN A 421 9.99 9.45 -6.16
C ASN A 421 11.25 9.42 -7.03
N LEU A 422 12.19 10.34 -6.78
CA LEU A 422 13.44 10.44 -7.55
C LEU A 422 14.33 9.19 -7.41
N SER A 423 14.15 8.36 -6.37
CA SER A 423 14.96 7.15 -6.15
C SER A 423 14.54 5.97 -7.03
N THR A 424 13.29 5.90 -7.50
CA THR A 424 12.74 4.71 -8.16
C THR A 424 13.49 4.35 -9.46
N PHE A 425 13.84 5.37 -10.26
CA PHE A 425 14.58 5.20 -11.51
C PHE A 425 15.95 5.89 -11.46
N ASP A 426 16.50 6.06 -10.25
CA ASP A 426 17.85 6.56 -10.08
C ASP A 426 18.87 5.47 -10.40
N ASN A 427 20.09 5.91 -10.70
CA ASN A 427 21.19 5.06 -11.12
C ASN A 427 22.41 5.22 -10.18
N GLY A 428 22.21 5.74 -8.96
CA GLY A 428 23.29 6.08 -8.04
C GLY A 428 23.66 7.57 -8.03
N HIS A 429 23.12 8.38 -8.95
CA HIS A 429 23.44 9.80 -9.04
C HIS A 429 22.90 10.60 -7.84
N HIS A 430 21.66 10.34 -7.44
CA HIS A 430 21.05 10.98 -6.28
C HIS A 430 21.08 10.09 -5.03
N TYR A 431 20.94 8.77 -5.21
CA TYR A 431 20.82 7.77 -4.16
C TYR A 431 21.87 6.68 -4.35
N PRO A 432 22.98 6.68 -3.58
CA PRO A 432 24.07 5.72 -3.74
C PRO A 432 23.65 4.24 -3.65
N SER A 433 22.56 3.94 -2.95
CA SER A 433 21.97 2.59 -2.88
C SER A 433 21.46 2.07 -4.23
N MET A 434 21.18 2.97 -5.18
CA MET A 434 20.69 2.65 -6.52
C MET A 434 21.83 2.53 -7.56
N ALA A 435 23.09 2.68 -7.13
CA ALA A 435 24.25 2.57 -8.01
C ALA A 435 24.37 1.19 -8.68
N CYS A 436 23.79 0.13 -8.09
CA CYS A 436 23.79 -1.21 -8.68
C CYS A 436 22.95 -1.36 -9.95
N TYR A 437 22.02 -0.44 -10.23
CA TYR A 437 21.36 -0.36 -11.55
C TYR A 437 22.32 0.16 -12.64
N CYS A 438 23.46 0.71 -12.21
CA CYS A 438 24.54 1.28 -13.01
C CYS A 438 25.84 0.47 -12.85
N ASN A 439 25.80 -0.80 -12.43
CA ASN A 439 27.01 -1.61 -12.30
C ASN A 439 27.55 -2.09 -13.66
N GLY A 440 28.47 -1.29 -14.21
CA GLY A 440 29.89 -1.67 -14.37
C GLY A 440 30.32 -2.81 -15.29
N ASP A 441 29.44 -3.71 -15.75
CA ASP A 441 29.90 -4.91 -16.49
C ASP A 441 29.89 -4.77 -18.02
N TYR A 442 29.34 -3.68 -18.57
CA TYR A 442 29.39 -3.46 -20.03
C TYR A 442 29.79 -2.09 -20.54
N GLU A 443 29.73 -1.00 -19.76
CA GLU A 443 30.15 0.32 -20.26
C GLU A 443 30.21 1.32 -19.11
N GLY A 444 31.33 2.01 -18.95
CA GLY A 444 31.48 3.14 -18.03
C GLY A 444 30.70 4.40 -18.44
N ASP A 445 29.52 4.26 -19.04
CA ASP A 445 28.62 5.34 -19.42
C ASP A 445 27.19 4.98 -18.99
N CYS A 446 26.90 5.11 -17.71
CA CYS A 446 25.51 5.12 -17.27
C CYS A 446 24.81 6.36 -17.82
N LEU A 447 23.64 6.16 -18.41
CA LEU A 447 22.81 7.28 -18.84
C LEU A 447 22.40 8.13 -17.62
N PRO A 448 22.11 9.43 -17.79
CA PRO A 448 21.59 10.29 -16.73
C PRO A 448 20.40 9.70 -15.95
N PRO A 449 20.16 10.09 -14.69
CA PRO A 449 19.14 9.44 -13.85
C PRO A 449 17.71 9.61 -14.41
N GLY A 450 16.82 8.68 -14.04
CA GLY A 450 15.40 8.71 -14.42
C GLY A 450 14.99 7.76 -15.55
N ALA A 451 15.90 6.90 -16.00
CA ALA A 451 15.62 5.81 -16.92
C ALA A 451 16.38 4.54 -16.51
N LEU A 452 15.65 3.43 -16.34
CA LEU A 452 16.21 2.13 -15.97
C LEU A 452 16.51 1.30 -17.22
N ASN A 453 17.75 0.79 -17.33
CA ASN A 453 18.16 -0.10 -18.39
C ASN A 453 17.56 -1.50 -18.19
N VAL A 454 16.77 -1.98 -19.15
CA VAL A 454 16.14 -3.32 -19.16
C VAL A 454 16.61 -4.18 -20.33
N SER A 455 17.74 -3.82 -20.95
CA SER A 455 18.23 -4.47 -22.18
C SER A 455 18.45 -5.97 -22.01
N LEU A 456 18.90 -6.39 -20.83
CA LEU A 456 19.18 -7.80 -20.53
C LEU A 456 17.92 -8.66 -20.56
N CYS A 457 16.77 -8.15 -20.10
CA CYS A 457 15.50 -8.90 -20.15
C CYS A 457 14.72 -8.70 -21.46
N ARG A 458 15.34 -8.00 -22.42
CA ARG A 458 14.81 -7.73 -23.75
C ARG A 458 15.78 -8.21 -24.84
N PHE A 459 16.40 -9.37 -24.62
CA PHE A 459 17.26 -10.06 -25.60
C PHE A 459 18.43 -9.20 -26.14
N GLY A 460 18.93 -8.25 -25.33
CA GLY A 460 20.00 -7.33 -25.71
C GLY A 460 19.53 -6.09 -26.48
N ALA A 461 18.22 -5.92 -26.72
CA ALA A 461 17.65 -4.70 -27.26
C ALA A 461 17.93 -3.52 -26.31
N PRO A 462 18.32 -2.33 -26.81
CA PRO A 462 18.66 -1.17 -25.98
C PRO A 462 17.40 -0.50 -25.38
N ALA A 463 16.58 -1.26 -24.66
CA ALA A 463 15.31 -0.82 -24.09
C ALA A 463 15.50 -0.23 -22.69
N PHE A 464 14.83 0.89 -22.44
CA PHE A 464 14.86 1.62 -21.17
C PHE A 464 13.44 1.93 -20.70
N VAL A 465 13.23 1.85 -19.39
CA VAL A 465 11.95 2.18 -18.76
C VAL A 465 12.07 3.49 -17.99
N SER A 466 11.11 4.38 -18.17
CA SER A 466 11.00 5.64 -17.43
C SER A 466 9.55 5.89 -17.00
N GLN A 467 9.30 6.99 -16.31
CA GLN A 467 7.95 7.52 -16.20
C GLN A 467 7.52 8.20 -17.51
N PRO A 468 6.21 8.32 -17.78
CA PRO A 468 5.70 8.99 -18.98
C PRO A 468 6.24 10.40 -19.15
N HIS A 469 6.56 10.73 -20.41
CA HIS A 469 7.21 11.98 -20.84
C HIS A 469 8.50 12.30 -20.07
N PHE A 470 9.19 11.28 -19.56
CA PHE A 470 10.39 11.43 -18.72
C PHE A 470 10.14 12.26 -17.44
N PHE A 471 8.95 12.16 -16.86
CA PHE A 471 8.64 12.80 -15.57
C PHE A 471 9.63 12.33 -14.48
N ASN A 472 10.17 13.28 -13.69
CA ASN A 472 11.24 13.07 -12.70
C ASN A 472 12.55 12.47 -13.26
N ALA A 473 12.81 12.56 -14.56
CA ALA A 473 14.09 12.19 -15.13
C ALA A 473 14.97 13.41 -15.43
N ASP A 474 16.23 13.17 -15.79
CA ASP A 474 17.15 14.23 -16.19
C ASP A 474 16.57 15.05 -17.37
N PRO A 475 16.58 16.40 -17.29
CA PRO A 475 16.03 17.26 -18.34
C PRO A 475 16.61 17.03 -19.73
N ILE A 476 17.82 16.45 -19.86
CA ILE A 476 18.43 16.14 -21.15
C ILE A 476 17.56 15.25 -22.03
N TYR A 477 16.74 14.37 -21.44
CA TYR A 477 15.85 13.48 -22.20
C TYR A 477 14.74 14.26 -22.90
N VAL A 478 14.10 15.18 -22.17
CA VAL A 478 13.07 16.08 -22.71
C VAL A 478 13.69 17.06 -23.71
N GLN A 479 14.90 17.56 -23.46
CA GLN A 479 15.57 18.49 -24.36
C GLN A 479 15.98 17.88 -25.71
N LYS A 480 16.12 16.56 -25.81
CA LYS A 480 16.50 15.86 -27.04
C LYS A 480 15.29 15.43 -27.90
N VAL A 481 14.07 15.52 -27.39
CA VAL A 481 12.86 15.08 -28.09
C VAL A 481 11.77 16.15 -27.96
N ASP A 482 11.37 16.73 -29.08
CA ASP A 482 10.32 17.75 -29.12
C ASP A 482 8.93 17.10 -29.02
N GLY A 483 8.01 17.71 -28.28
CA GLY A 483 6.63 17.22 -28.09
C GLY A 483 6.38 16.46 -26.78
N LEU A 484 7.37 16.38 -25.89
CA LEU A 484 7.21 15.81 -24.56
C LEU A 484 6.74 16.84 -23.52
N ASP A 485 5.83 16.45 -22.63
CA ASP A 485 5.19 17.31 -21.64
C ASP A 485 5.09 16.60 -20.28
N PRO A 486 6.17 16.58 -19.47
CA PRO A 486 6.20 15.89 -18.18
C PRO A 486 5.27 16.57 -17.15
N LYS A 487 4.24 15.85 -16.70
CA LYS A 487 3.25 16.34 -15.72
C LYS A 487 3.24 15.49 -14.44
N PRO A 488 2.84 16.07 -13.29
CA PRO A 488 2.65 15.31 -12.05
C PRO A 488 1.70 14.11 -12.17
N GLU A 489 0.73 14.18 -13.10
CA GLU A 489 -0.21 13.09 -13.38
C GLU A 489 0.46 11.83 -13.94
N HIS A 490 1.66 11.95 -14.53
CA HIS A 490 2.45 10.82 -15.04
C HIS A 490 3.11 10.01 -13.92
N ARG A 491 2.96 10.44 -12.66
CA ARG A 491 3.52 9.73 -11.51
C ARG A 491 2.84 8.38 -11.33
N PHE A 492 3.65 7.33 -11.19
CA PHE A 492 3.15 6.02 -10.79
C PHE A 492 2.67 6.08 -9.34
N SER A 493 1.45 5.62 -9.07
CA SER A 493 0.92 5.60 -7.70
C SER A 493 -0.05 4.43 -7.42
N VAL A 494 -0.09 4.04 -6.16
CA VAL A 494 -0.95 2.99 -5.60
C VAL A 494 -1.59 3.53 -4.33
N GLY A 495 -2.92 3.54 -4.29
CA GLY A 495 -3.72 3.81 -3.10
C GLY A 495 -4.09 2.50 -2.42
N LEU A 496 -3.73 2.35 -1.15
CA LEU A 496 -4.01 1.15 -0.36
C LEU A 496 -4.83 1.51 0.88
N GLU A 497 -5.80 0.65 1.19
CA GLU A 497 -6.44 0.63 2.51
C GLU A 497 -5.51 -0.12 3.48
N MET A 498 -5.08 0.53 4.56
CA MET A 498 -3.97 0.06 5.39
C MET A 498 -4.30 -1.11 6.32
N PHE A 499 -5.58 -1.38 6.58
CA PHE A 499 -6.01 -2.45 7.47
C PHE A 499 -6.29 -3.78 6.78
N THR A 500 -6.62 -3.74 5.50
CA THR A 500 -6.93 -4.90 4.67
C THR A 500 -5.88 -5.12 3.59
N GLY A 501 -5.03 -4.12 3.31
CA GLY A 501 -4.10 -4.15 2.17
C GLY A 501 -4.83 -4.05 0.81
N MET A 502 -6.13 -3.74 0.81
CA MET A 502 -6.92 -3.68 -0.40
C MET A 502 -6.52 -2.48 -1.26
N PRO A 503 -6.22 -2.66 -2.55
CA PRO A 503 -6.02 -1.54 -3.46
C PRO A 503 -7.32 -0.77 -3.65
N LEU A 504 -7.26 0.54 -3.42
CA LEU A 504 -8.36 1.50 -3.61
C LEU A 504 -8.19 2.31 -4.90
N GLN A 505 -6.96 2.56 -5.31
CA GLN A 505 -6.65 3.32 -6.52
C GLN A 505 -5.35 2.78 -7.11
N LEU A 506 -5.30 2.56 -8.42
CA LEU A 506 -4.06 2.21 -9.11
C LEU A 506 -3.89 3.12 -10.32
N ALA A 507 -2.73 3.78 -10.39
CA ALA A 507 -2.25 4.48 -11.57
C ALA A 507 -0.83 3.98 -11.85
N ALA A 508 -0.72 2.74 -12.32
CA ALA A 508 0.56 2.15 -12.69
C ALA A 508 0.95 2.63 -14.08
N GLN A 509 1.92 3.55 -14.14
CA GLN A 509 2.28 4.30 -15.34
C GLN A 509 3.76 4.15 -15.64
N LEU A 510 4.09 3.66 -16.84
CA LEU A 510 5.46 3.45 -17.30
C LEU A 510 5.58 3.78 -18.79
N GLN A 511 6.78 4.17 -19.20
CA GLN A 511 7.14 4.46 -20.57
C GLN A 511 8.28 3.57 -21.03
N ILE A 512 8.16 3.06 -22.26
CA ILE A 512 9.18 2.28 -22.92
C ILE A 512 9.92 3.16 -23.92
N ASN A 513 11.24 3.14 -23.84
CA ASN A 513 12.14 3.94 -24.66
C ASN A 513 13.20 3.05 -25.30
N PHE A 514 13.69 3.46 -26.46
CA PHE A 514 14.84 2.83 -27.12
C PHE A 514 16.03 3.78 -27.15
N PHE A 515 17.17 3.30 -26.67
CA PHE A 515 18.41 4.06 -26.67
C PHE A 515 19.12 3.95 -28.02
N VAL A 516 19.33 5.10 -28.64
CA VAL A 516 20.05 5.23 -29.90
C VAL A 516 21.34 6.02 -29.68
N ARG A 517 22.46 5.35 -29.92
CA ARG A 517 23.80 5.92 -29.88
C ARG A 517 24.42 5.87 -31.28
N ARG A 518 25.28 6.83 -31.59
CA ARG A 518 26.02 6.81 -32.85
C ARG A 518 27.08 5.71 -32.82
N VAL A 519 27.04 4.82 -33.82
CA VAL A 519 28.00 3.72 -33.97
C VAL A 519 28.78 3.89 -35.26
N LYS A 520 30.11 3.98 -35.17
CA LYS A 520 30.97 4.15 -36.35
C LYS A 520 30.77 2.99 -37.33
N GLY A 521 30.44 3.31 -38.58
CA GLY A 521 30.20 2.33 -39.64
C GLY A 521 28.72 1.96 -39.85
N PHE A 522 27.83 2.22 -38.90
CA PHE A 522 26.37 2.07 -39.09
C PHE A 522 25.73 3.40 -39.49
N THR A 523 25.57 3.63 -40.79
CA THR A 523 24.98 4.88 -41.29
C THR A 523 23.48 4.95 -41.11
N ILE A 524 22.79 3.80 -41.06
CA ILE A 524 21.32 3.72 -40.92
C ILE A 524 20.81 4.34 -39.61
N ILE A 525 21.51 4.13 -38.49
CA ILE A 525 21.07 4.58 -37.15
C ILE A 525 21.66 5.95 -36.76
N ASN A 526 22.73 6.40 -37.42
CA ASN A 526 23.45 7.64 -37.11
C ASN A 526 22.75 8.89 -37.67
N LYS A 527 21.42 8.91 -37.68
CA LYS A 527 20.59 10.02 -38.15
C LYS A 527 19.99 10.84 -37.01
N LEU A 528 20.06 10.32 -35.78
CA LEU A 528 19.63 11.02 -34.57
C LEU A 528 20.79 11.72 -33.85
N PRO A 529 20.46 12.70 -32.98
CA PRO A 529 21.41 13.25 -32.02
C PRO A 529 22.06 12.12 -31.21
N PRO A 530 23.35 12.26 -30.83
CA PRO A 530 24.02 11.22 -30.08
C PRO A 530 23.33 10.99 -28.73
N ASP A 531 23.29 9.72 -28.31
CA ASP A 531 22.75 9.27 -27.03
C ASP A 531 21.31 9.76 -26.78
N THR A 532 20.40 9.43 -27.70
CA THR A 532 18.99 9.81 -27.64
C THR A 532 18.15 8.63 -27.15
N LEU A 533 17.35 8.84 -26.10
CA LEU A 533 16.27 7.93 -25.73
C LEU A 533 15.04 8.29 -26.55
N VAL A 534 14.72 7.48 -27.55
CA VAL A 534 13.53 7.64 -28.38
C VAL A 534 12.34 7.02 -27.63
N PRO A 535 11.32 7.82 -27.25
CA PRO A 535 10.14 7.29 -26.58
C PRO A 535 9.29 6.53 -27.60
N MET A 536 8.89 5.30 -27.25
CA MET A 536 8.14 4.42 -28.15
C MET A 536 6.64 4.52 -27.87
N PHE A 537 6.28 4.26 -26.62
CA PHE A 537 4.93 4.39 -26.08
C PHE A 537 5.00 4.43 -24.55
N TRP A 538 3.95 4.93 -23.93
CA TRP A 538 3.73 4.74 -22.50
C TRP A 538 2.37 4.13 -22.26
N PHE A 539 2.20 3.51 -21.10
CA PHE A 539 0.94 2.87 -20.75
C PHE A 539 0.55 3.19 -19.32
N ARG A 540 -0.75 3.14 -19.07
CA ARG A 540 -1.37 3.36 -17.77
C ARG A 540 -2.32 2.22 -17.48
N ARG A 541 -2.06 1.48 -16.42
CA ARG A 541 -3.03 0.54 -15.86
C ARG A 541 -3.84 1.24 -14.77
N LYS A 542 -5.17 1.27 -14.95
CA LYS A 542 -6.13 1.76 -13.96
C LYS A 542 -6.96 0.60 -13.42
N VAL A 543 -7.26 0.69 -12.13
CA VAL A 543 -8.27 -0.14 -11.47
C VAL A 543 -9.50 0.72 -11.25
N HIS A 544 -10.66 0.29 -11.76
CA HIS A 544 -11.93 0.93 -11.45
C HIS A 544 -12.59 0.19 -10.29
N VAL A 545 -12.70 0.85 -9.14
CA VAL A 545 -13.33 0.26 -7.97
C VAL A 545 -14.83 0.09 -8.25
N THR A 546 -15.31 -1.16 -8.27
CA THR A 546 -16.73 -1.43 -8.49
C THR A 546 -17.52 -1.22 -7.18
N PRO A 547 -18.81 -0.86 -7.24
CA PRO A 547 -19.65 -0.75 -6.04
C PRO A 547 -19.67 -2.02 -5.19
N GLU A 548 -19.57 -3.19 -5.82
CA GLU A 548 -19.47 -4.48 -5.15
C GLU A 548 -18.18 -4.61 -4.35
N TYR A 549 -17.05 -4.22 -4.93
CA TYR A 549 -15.77 -4.21 -4.24
C TYR A 549 -15.75 -3.18 -3.10
N VAL A 550 -16.34 -1.99 -3.29
CA VAL A 550 -16.53 -1.00 -2.21
C VAL A 550 -17.39 -1.58 -1.09
N ALA A 551 -18.50 -2.26 -1.41
CA ALA A 551 -19.37 -2.88 -0.41
C ALA A 551 -18.63 -3.99 0.36
N LEU A 552 -17.78 -4.75 -0.31
CA LEU A 552 -16.92 -5.76 0.29
C LEU A 552 -15.93 -5.13 1.29
N ALA A 553 -15.22 -4.09 0.86
CA ALA A 553 -14.28 -3.35 1.69
C ALA A 553 -14.99 -2.69 2.89
N ARG A 554 -16.14 -2.04 2.68
CA ARG A 554 -16.96 -1.47 3.76
C ARG A 554 -17.42 -2.53 4.75
N ARG A 555 -17.82 -3.72 4.29
CA ARG A 555 -18.21 -4.82 5.18
C ARG A 555 -17.02 -5.28 6.03
N ALA A 556 -15.84 -5.44 5.43
CA ALA A 556 -14.62 -5.80 6.16
C ALA A 556 -14.26 -4.75 7.23
N LEU A 557 -14.34 -3.45 6.88
CA LEU A 557 -14.08 -2.35 7.82
C LEU A 557 -15.15 -2.22 8.91
N ASN A 558 -16.43 -2.43 8.57
CA ASN A 558 -17.53 -2.39 9.54
C ASN A 558 -17.46 -3.53 10.54
N ILE A 559 -16.95 -4.71 10.17
CA ILE A 559 -16.72 -5.79 11.15
C ILE A 559 -15.76 -5.33 12.24
N ARG A 560 -14.80 -4.46 11.92
CA ARG A 560 -13.85 -3.91 12.89
C ARG A 560 -14.43 -2.77 13.72
N TYR A 561 -14.95 -1.73 13.06
CA TYR A 561 -15.42 -0.53 13.74
C TYR A 561 -16.85 -0.68 14.27
N GLY A 562 -17.73 -1.37 13.57
CA GLY A 562 -19.16 -1.49 13.91
C GLY A 562 -19.40 -2.35 15.15
N THR A 563 -18.65 -3.43 15.32
CA THR A 563 -18.66 -4.26 16.53
C THR A 563 -18.21 -3.46 17.74
N MET A 564 -17.07 -2.75 17.61
CA MET A 564 -16.50 -1.92 18.66
C MET A 564 -17.38 -0.72 19.00
N ASN A 565 -17.94 -0.03 17.99
CA ASN A 565 -18.88 1.07 18.19
C ASN A 565 -20.20 0.59 18.82
N GLY A 566 -20.68 -0.60 18.45
CA GLY A 566 -21.83 -1.23 19.12
C GLY A 566 -21.54 -1.52 20.59
N LEU A 567 -20.33 -2.01 20.92
CA LEU A 567 -19.89 -2.20 22.30
C LEU A 567 -19.75 -0.89 23.09
N TYR A 568 -19.23 0.17 22.45
CA TYR A 568 -19.16 1.50 23.07
C TYR A 568 -20.55 2.09 23.31
N ALA A 569 -21.49 1.91 22.38
CA ALA A 569 -22.87 2.35 22.55
C ALA A 569 -23.57 1.60 23.69
N LEU A 570 -23.37 0.29 23.80
CA LEU A 570 -23.92 -0.55 24.88
C LEU A 570 -23.34 -0.23 26.27
N THR A 571 -22.12 0.29 26.34
CA THR A 571 -21.46 0.68 27.60
C THR A 571 -21.71 2.14 27.99
N GLY A 572 -22.43 2.92 27.16
CA GLY A 572 -22.68 4.34 27.39
C GLY A 572 -21.42 5.22 27.29
N LEU A 573 -20.29 4.67 26.81
CA LEU A 573 -19.00 5.33 26.64
C LEU A 573 -18.86 5.97 25.26
N GLN A 574 -19.98 6.41 24.66
CA GLN A 574 -19.94 7.06 23.37
C GLN A 574 -19.25 8.41 23.52
N ASN A 575 -17.98 8.48 23.11
CA ASN A 575 -17.29 9.75 22.92
C ASN A 575 -18.17 10.62 22.01
N GLU A 576 -18.46 11.85 22.42
CA GLU A 576 -19.10 12.89 21.60
C GLU A 576 -18.19 13.35 20.43
N LYS A 577 -17.50 12.44 19.75
CA LYS A 577 -17.01 12.71 18.40
C LYS A 577 -18.11 12.29 17.45
N LYS A 578 -18.90 13.30 17.05
CA LYS A 578 -19.86 13.33 15.93
C LYS A 578 -19.97 12.01 15.16
N LEU A 579 -21.18 11.43 15.16
CA LEU A 579 -21.62 10.55 14.08
C LEU A 579 -21.19 11.19 12.76
N ILE A 580 -20.33 10.50 12.00
CA ILE A 580 -20.20 10.74 10.57
C ILE A 580 -21.49 10.22 9.96
N SER A 581 -22.50 11.08 9.90
CA SER A 581 -23.64 10.89 9.02
C SER A 581 -23.12 11.02 7.58
N PHE A 582 -23.26 9.95 6.81
CA PHE A 582 -23.16 10.01 5.36
C PHE A 582 -24.36 10.80 4.84
N ASP A 583 -24.18 12.08 4.57
CA ASP A 583 -25.06 12.85 3.68
C ASP A 583 -24.25 13.83 2.82
N LYS A 584 -24.70 13.98 1.57
CA LYS A 584 -24.07 14.71 0.46
C LYS A 584 -23.91 16.23 0.73
N PRO A 585 -23.00 16.91 0.00
CA PRO A 585 -22.68 18.32 0.24
C PRO A 585 -23.64 19.26 -0.50
N THR A 586 -23.97 20.39 0.12
CA THR A 586 -24.39 21.60 -0.59
C THR A 586 -23.73 22.83 0.03
N ASP A 587 -22.94 23.49 -0.82
CA ASP A 587 -22.63 24.92 -0.94
C ASP A 587 -22.41 25.80 0.29
N GLY A 588 -21.19 26.38 0.32
CA GLY A 588 -20.97 27.82 0.50
C GLY A 588 -20.93 28.38 1.92
N GLY A 589 -19.79 28.98 2.30
CA GLY A 589 -19.77 30.00 3.37
C GLY A 589 -18.52 30.00 4.25
N TYR A 590 -17.91 31.19 4.38
CA TYR A 590 -16.65 31.49 5.05
C TYR A 590 -16.70 31.52 6.61
N LEU A 591 -15.52 31.27 7.23
CA LEU A 591 -14.92 31.83 8.49
C LEU A 591 -15.46 31.37 9.88
N PRO A 592 -14.70 31.55 11.01
CA PRO A 592 -13.28 31.86 11.23
C PRO A 592 -12.56 31.00 12.33
N TYR A 593 -11.25 31.27 12.45
CA TYR A 593 -10.28 30.88 13.49
C TYR A 593 -10.80 30.87 14.95
N LEU A 594 -10.34 29.88 15.73
CA LEU A 594 -10.17 30.01 17.18
C LEU A 594 -8.79 29.49 17.59
N ALA A 595 -7.91 30.41 17.97
CA ALA A 595 -6.62 30.14 18.59
C ALA A 595 -6.83 29.75 20.06
N LEU A 596 -6.22 28.65 20.50
CA LEU A 596 -6.08 28.32 21.93
C LEU A 596 -4.63 28.56 22.35
N THR A 597 -4.46 29.64 23.10
CA THR A 597 -3.26 30.03 23.85
C THR A 597 -3.07 29.10 25.05
N VAL A 598 -1.93 28.40 25.11
CA VAL A 598 -1.51 27.66 26.31
C VAL A 598 -0.70 28.60 27.20
N ARG A 599 -1.23 28.86 28.40
CA ARG A 599 -0.57 29.62 29.46
C ARG A 599 0.38 28.67 30.20
N GLN A 600 1.70 28.91 30.06
CA GLN A 600 2.73 28.28 30.90
C GLN A 600 2.70 28.90 32.29
N GLU A 601 2.56 28.07 33.32
CA GLU A 601 2.88 28.44 34.70
C GLU A 601 4.16 27.71 35.10
N LYS A 602 5.11 28.49 35.61
CA LYS A 602 6.50 28.13 35.89
C LYS A 602 6.62 28.16 37.41
N ASP A 603 7.06 27.07 38.04
CA ASP A 603 7.73 27.20 39.34
C ASP A 603 8.86 26.16 39.50
N PRO A 604 10.06 26.56 39.98
CA PRO A 604 11.24 25.72 40.07
C PRO A 604 11.57 25.32 41.53
N SER A 605 11.98 24.07 41.77
CA SER A 605 12.99 23.72 42.81
C SER A 605 13.15 22.19 42.97
N ALA A 606 14.36 21.81 43.39
CA ALA A 606 14.79 20.50 43.91
C ALA A 606 15.31 19.45 42.89
N SER A 607 16.59 19.63 42.55
CA SER A 607 17.57 18.56 42.33
C SER A 607 17.89 17.82 43.65
N TYR A 608 17.96 16.49 43.65
CA TYR A 608 19.01 15.69 44.31
C TYR A 608 18.93 14.19 43.93
N MET A 609 20.13 13.63 43.75
CA MET A 609 20.52 12.23 43.46
C MET A 609 20.02 11.19 44.48
N GLN A 610 19.86 9.94 44.03
CA GLN A 610 20.68 8.80 44.49
C GLN A 610 20.55 7.56 43.59
N ALA A 611 21.66 7.18 42.98
CA ALA A 611 21.99 5.82 42.53
C ALA A 611 22.98 5.21 43.54
N HIS A 612 23.01 3.88 43.71
CA HIS A 612 24.20 3.05 44.00
C HIS A 612 23.75 1.58 44.23
N THR A 613 24.06 0.64 43.31
CA THR A 613 25.21 -0.34 43.22
C THR A 613 25.04 -1.61 44.05
N ILE A 614 25.53 -2.79 43.65
CA ILE A 614 26.94 -3.29 43.51
C ILE A 614 26.90 -4.60 42.68
N GLY A 615 27.86 -5.10 41.88
CA GLY A 615 29.29 -4.83 41.53
C GLY A 615 29.87 -6.12 40.88
N ASN A 616 30.54 -6.08 39.72
CA ASN A 616 31.99 -5.94 39.42
C ASN A 616 32.95 -7.10 39.78
N TYR A 617 33.74 -7.56 38.78
CA TYR A 617 35.18 -7.95 38.76
C TYR A 617 35.52 -8.45 37.32
N ALA A 618 36.68 -8.31 36.68
CA ALA A 618 37.80 -7.35 36.61
C ALA A 618 38.71 -7.77 35.42
N LEU A 619 39.54 -6.85 34.91
CA LEU A 619 40.53 -7.03 33.83
C LEU A 619 41.77 -7.88 34.23
N ALA A 620 42.40 -8.48 33.20
CA ALA A 620 43.84 -8.43 32.86
C ALA A 620 44.52 -9.81 32.65
N CYS A 621 45.05 -10.02 31.43
CA CYS A 621 46.35 -10.66 31.22
C CYS A 621 46.87 -10.36 29.78
N CYS A 622 48.06 -9.76 29.72
CA CYS A 622 48.83 -9.46 28.50
C CYS A 622 49.58 -10.69 27.95
N ASN A 623 49.82 -10.63 26.63
CA ASN A 623 50.97 -11.11 25.83
C ASN A 623 51.62 -12.47 26.11
N VAL A 624 51.80 -13.28 25.05
CA VAL A 624 53.11 -13.83 24.59
C VAL A 624 52.92 -14.69 23.31
N LEU A 625 53.62 -14.27 22.25
CA LEU A 625 54.19 -15.03 21.11
C LEU A 625 53.26 -15.51 19.97
N ARG A 626 53.40 -14.96 18.75
CA ARG A 626 54.36 -15.31 17.65
C ARG A 626 54.01 -16.66 17.00
N ASP A 627 54.02 -16.85 15.68
CA ASP A 627 54.48 -16.02 14.57
C ASP A 627 53.96 -16.56 13.22
N ASP A 628 53.99 -15.64 12.25
CA ASP A 628 54.35 -15.76 10.84
C ASP A 628 53.32 -15.71 9.68
N GLU A 629 53.65 -14.74 8.84
CA GLU A 629 52.98 -14.10 7.70
C GLU A 629 53.27 -14.78 6.35
N ALA A 630 52.43 -14.48 5.35
CA ALA A 630 52.89 -14.12 4.00
C ALA A 630 51.82 -13.29 3.26
N SER A 631 51.87 -11.97 3.41
CA SER A 631 52.33 -10.97 2.42
C SER A 631 51.36 -10.59 1.29
N LEU A 632 50.77 -9.38 1.40
CA LEU A 632 50.24 -8.57 0.29
C LEU A 632 50.95 -7.22 0.32
N ARG A 633 51.91 -7.01 -0.60
CA ARG A 633 52.56 -5.72 -0.85
C ARG A 633 51.71 -4.91 -1.84
N MET A 634 51.32 -3.69 -1.47
CA MET A 634 51.07 -2.61 -2.42
C MET A 634 52.31 -1.70 -2.49
N PRO A 635 52.73 -1.21 -3.67
CA PRO A 635 53.82 -0.26 -3.78
C PRO A 635 53.36 1.21 -3.62
N HIS A 636 54.22 1.99 -2.97
CA HIS A 636 54.12 3.43 -2.67
C HIS A 636 54.37 4.35 -3.87
N ARG A 637 53.51 5.39 -4.00
CA ARG A 637 53.75 6.86 -4.27
C ARG A 637 54.46 7.31 -5.58
N PRO A 638 54.39 8.61 -5.99
CA PRO A 638 53.83 9.80 -5.32
C PRO A 638 52.86 10.68 -6.15
N VAL A 639 51.98 11.41 -5.45
CA VAL A 639 51.21 12.54 -5.99
C VAL A 639 51.98 13.84 -5.74
N ALA A 640 52.16 14.62 -6.80
CA ALA A 640 52.78 15.95 -6.76
C ALA A 640 51.87 16.99 -6.10
N ARG A 641 52.45 17.82 -5.24
CA ARG A 641 51.83 19.02 -4.66
C ARG A 641 51.60 20.06 -5.76
N ARG A 642 50.39 20.60 -5.85
CA ARG A 642 50.16 22.00 -6.24
C ARG A 642 49.16 22.64 -5.28
N SER A 643 49.67 23.64 -4.58
CA SER A 643 48.98 24.61 -3.75
C SER A 643 48.13 25.55 -4.59
N VAL A 644 46.86 25.77 -4.22
CA VAL A 644 46.15 27.02 -4.49
C VAL A 644 45.26 27.36 -3.28
N SER A 645 45.43 28.60 -2.85
CA SER A 645 44.90 29.29 -1.69
C SER A 645 43.40 29.64 -1.80
N ILE A 646 42.73 29.59 -0.64
CA ILE A 646 41.37 30.07 -0.39
C ILE A 646 41.39 31.59 -0.23
N SER A 647 40.46 32.30 -0.88
CA SER A 647 40.19 33.71 -0.64
C SER A 647 38.68 33.88 -0.41
N TYR A 648 38.33 34.30 0.81
CA TYR A 648 37.02 34.82 1.16
C TYR A 648 36.82 36.21 0.53
N PHE A 649 35.62 36.52 0.07
CA PHE A 649 35.08 37.88 0.17
C PHE A 649 33.55 37.85 0.25
N SER A 650 33.03 38.50 1.28
CA SER A 650 31.65 38.92 1.45
C SER A 650 31.47 40.34 0.90
N SER A 651 30.43 40.53 0.09
CA SER A 651 29.50 41.68 0.10
C SER A 651 28.37 41.40 -0.88
#